data_AF-A0A2N0D1E6-F1
#
_entry.id   AF-A0A2N0D1E6-F1
#
_cell.length_a   1.000
_cell.length_b   1.000
_cell.length_c   1.000
_cell.angle_alpha   90.00
_cell.angle_beta   90.00
_cell.angle_gamma   90.00
#
_symmetry.space_group_name_H-M   'P 1'
#
loop_
_entity.id
_entity.type
_entity.pdbx_description
1 polymer ?
#
loop_
_entity_poly.entity_id
_entity_poly.type
_entity_poly.pdbx_seq_one_letter_code
_entity_poly.pdbx_strand_id
1 'polypeptide(L)'
;MSKWINLLRAPLSILGRTNKSEKASKPKRRPEEDAKSARIKNLIRSAENFAKTKKWHEAASAWSQAHELYGSESNLPVKVIEGESKALRSSGRAHIALPRLETFMAARSRHPSVLREYAAVLTDLCEFEKAVAVWEEFIKAKGESGSASAHRHLASLYANEGMASKALGVLRDAKAKFPDDQSVQKMENEIRLDFRILPPSRSASLTDATSHLFNEYRIEHKKGIAGLTVRDTPENQFVKSMLDFADYVTPFTKGDSPDGIDAFGVWGITKATSHDICRRYAARYEKPLLTLEYGFVSSLDIALNGSIQHSLIVCPGPIYYDSTQVTAPEAMLNNSAFAISSEQRARARLCIDRLVETKVTKYNHAPIIDMNDRLGPRHKPRILLVDQRRGDKSVSMGLAGSTTFRRMFEHALEMEDHDIVVKLHPDAISGGMGSYLLPLIEEFGADRVTVIDYEVNPFSLFEAVDKVFVAVSQIGLEALFAGKDVYCFGVPFYAGWGLTNDIVAVPRRRLTRTLEEIFHVFYLYFSRYWVPGSNYHELENLIEHIVKNRFQTTAAVSAVVKPIASQPVALRILMIVPSGRMGASGRYMQNLGESLVSRGCQVLILAEGRVQPAENGVRWSTIDFEGFRLSPSLRARIAGFMPNVVYMNGVRTRAQRTALEVVALSGAALAIQSEDDDIDVYLHHNTDANVEHLISLDQPSISEAHLAKFLAENNWVHTARVLSDPQYDRWVEPVLRILTNRMAKLHTAIWHPFAERLAKEYGKPTLVVPPVARNSDFSRGNLSQEERASILTRYGIDPKRIVFFLGGSVYDYSNDFQIFLRSLNELSNRTDAPLALIVAGRSKLPLDRIVAETLGRHIQSLIVPGPPDSVFMELTKVADVCCSPGGESRFELYRLPSRLVKSMAMGKPIVVGKCGFGASLRHGENAAITEGLDPKSWAESMTILLKEHDRKRIGEQGRQFALANFAADTVALNLRNAFEEILTGDQEVGIGVFRERNKNDWADVPLEEDATTHIALRNLMNSGMQTVKRVLHIGSGRCRELNDYIRLGASDVLLIEPQADCSEFLDGLCDGAGRIKVSRSAVVLQPSQDAALRIISYSSDREDCGVFSSVLEPRTLFETYPALREIGKETILATQLANVFSEFSARDNVGSLLVVEVNGLEADLFERTDPSFLCDFEWVIVKATLHPLYASGPTASRVERILLEAGFSARVLLEPGNDGCVFVVASRLVN
;
A
#
# COMPACT_ATOMS: atom_id res chain seq x y z
N MET A 1 -8.79 -14.44 9.40
CA MET A 1 -7.88 -13.27 9.39
C MET A 1 -8.07 -12.34 10.57
N SER A 2 -9.28 -11.86 10.87
CA SER A 2 -9.56 -10.97 12.02
C SER A 2 -9.16 -11.58 13.38
N LYS A 3 -9.36 -12.91 13.55
CA LYS A 3 -8.85 -13.68 14.71
C LYS A 3 -7.31 -13.72 14.81
N TRP A 4 -6.59 -13.69 13.68
CA TRP A 4 -5.13 -13.69 13.64
C TRP A 4 -4.53 -12.32 13.94
N ILE A 5 -5.14 -11.26 13.42
CA ILE A 5 -4.82 -9.86 13.75
C ILE A 5 -5.07 -9.60 15.25
N ASN A 6 -6.09 -10.24 15.83
CA ASN A 6 -6.35 -10.19 17.28
C ASN A 6 -5.35 -11.04 18.10
N LEU A 7 -4.83 -12.14 17.57
CA LEU A 7 -3.78 -12.95 18.20
C LEU A 7 -2.42 -12.23 18.25
N LEU A 8 -2.12 -11.40 17.25
CA LEU A 8 -0.96 -10.49 17.24
C LEU A 8 -1.13 -9.28 18.19
N ARG A 9 -2.33 -9.06 18.71
CA ARG A 9 -2.68 -8.02 19.70
C ARG A 9 -2.81 -8.56 21.14
N ALA A 10 -2.76 -9.87 21.36
CA ALA A 10 -2.93 -10.47 22.68
C ALA A 10 -1.58 -10.69 23.42
N PRO A 11 -1.52 -10.55 24.75
CA PRO A 11 -0.34 -10.94 25.53
C PRO A 11 -0.10 -12.45 25.44
N LEU A 12 1.16 -12.85 25.29
CA LEU A 12 1.71 -14.21 25.19
C LEU A 12 1.48 -15.12 26.44
N SER A 13 0.29 -15.14 27.04
CA SER A 13 0.00 -15.92 28.27
C SER A 13 -0.74 -17.24 28.02
N ILE A 14 -1.05 -17.62 26.78
CA ILE A 14 -1.83 -18.81 26.47
C ILE A 14 -1.03 -19.70 25.54
N LEU A 15 -0.22 -20.61 26.08
CA LEU A 15 0.17 -21.91 25.50
C LEU A 15 1.14 -22.59 26.48
N GLY A 16 0.58 -23.36 27.41
CA GLY A 16 1.36 -23.98 28.48
C GLY A 16 0.67 -25.16 29.14
N ARG A 17 0.00 -26.02 28.37
CA ARG A 17 -0.40 -27.36 28.84
C ARG A 17 -0.46 -28.35 27.67
N THR A 18 0.44 -29.35 27.68
CA THR A 18 0.08 -30.76 27.43
C THR A 18 1.17 -31.71 27.93
N ASN A 19 0.73 -32.50 28.91
CA ASN A 19 1.08 -33.83 29.43
C ASN A 19 2.39 -34.59 29.12
N LYS A 20 2.88 -35.10 30.25
CA LYS A 20 3.79 -36.21 30.55
C LYS A 20 3.41 -37.58 29.95
N SER A 21 4.43 -38.41 29.72
CA SER A 21 4.59 -39.84 30.13
C SER A 21 6.00 -40.30 29.74
N GLU A 22 6.76 -41.19 30.37
CA GLU A 22 6.78 -41.96 31.62
C GLU A 22 8.15 -42.66 31.66
N LYS A 23 8.81 -42.81 32.84
CA LYS A 23 9.23 -44.11 33.41
C LYS A 23 10.07 -43.99 34.69
N ALA A 24 9.46 -44.55 35.75
CA ALA A 24 9.91 -45.19 36.98
C ALA A 24 11.38 -45.08 37.50
N SER A 25 11.55 -44.69 38.77
CA SER A 25 11.68 -45.59 39.94
C SER A 25 11.90 -44.80 41.26
N LYS A 26 11.39 -45.32 42.39
CA LYS A 26 11.46 -44.77 43.78
C LYS A 26 12.51 -45.57 44.61
N PRO A 27 12.85 -45.19 45.86
CA PRO A 27 13.03 -43.86 46.47
C PRO A 27 14.30 -43.77 47.36
N LYS A 28 14.83 -42.57 47.64
CA LYS A 28 15.62 -42.23 48.86
C LYS A 28 15.57 -40.69 49.05
N ARG A 29 15.54 -40.23 50.32
CA ARG A 29 15.23 -38.86 50.79
C ARG A 29 15.81 -37.74 49.88
N ARG A 30 14.98 -36.77 49.45
CA ARG A 30 15.14 -35.96 48.21
C ARG A 30 16.21 -34.85 48.28
N PRO A 31 17.16 -34.81 47.33
CA PRO A 31 18.00 -33.66 46.98
C PRO A 31 17.24 -32.45 46.36
N GLU A 32 15.94 -32.60 46.09
CA GLU A 32 15.14 -31.63 45.32
C GLU A 32 14.78 -30.35 46.09
N GLU A 33 14.64 -30.39 47.43
CA GLU A 33 14.33 -29.18 48.22
C GLU A 33 15.54 -28.23 48.32
N ASP A 34 16.74 -28.77 48.45
CA ASP A 34 17.99 -27.99 48.44
C ASP A 34 18.27 -27.41 47.05
N ALA A 35 18.02 -28.17 45.99
CA ALA A 35 18.16 -27.70 44.61
C ALA A 35 17.15 -26.57 44.27
N LYS A 36 15.91 -26.68 44.76
CA LYS A 36 14.86 -25.66 44.61
C LYS A 36 15.24 -24.37 45.36
N SER A 37 15.69 -24.49 46.60
CA SER A 37 16.13 -23.36 47.43
C SER A 37 17.34 -22.63 46.82
N ALA A 38 18.32 -23.38 46.30
CA ALA A 38 19.48 -22.82 45.60
C ALA A 38 19.09 -22.09 44.30
N ARG A 39 18.15 -22.66 43.52
CA ARG A 39 17.65 -22.05 42.28
C ARG A 39 16.92 -20.73 42.53
N ILE A 40 16.08 -20.66 43.56
CA ILE A 40 15.38 -19.43 43.94
C ILE A 40 16.38 -18.33 44.33
N LYS A 41 17.39 -18.64 45.16
CA LYS A 41 18.42 -17.67 45.57
C LYS A 41 19.20 -17.11 44.37
N ASN A 42 19.51 -17.96 43.38
CA ASN A 42 20.20 -17.53 42.15
C ASN A 42 19.31 -16.62 41.28
N LEU A 43 18.03 -16.94 41.12
CA LEU A 43 17.09 -16.10 40.37
C LEU A 43 16.92 -14.72 41.00
N ILE A 44 16.78 -14.65 42.32
CA ILE A 44 16.68 -13.38 43.06
C ILE A 44 17.94 -12.53 42.84
N ARG A 45 19.14 -13.13 42.95
CA ARG A 45 20.41 -12.42 42.75
C ARG A 45 20.55 -11.90 41.30
N SER A 46 20.16 -12.70 40.32
CA SER A 46 20.15 -12.29 38.91
C SER A 46 19.17 -11.15 38.67
N ALA A 47 17.97 -11.22 39.24
CA ALA A 47 16.95 -10.20 39.12
C ALA A 47 17.41 -8.85 39.72
N GLU A 48 18.07 -8.87 40.88
CA GLU A 48 18.67 -7.69 41.50
C GLU A 48 19.81 -7.09 40.64
N ASN A 49 20.64 -7.94 40.02
CA ASN A 49 21.71 -7.49 39.13
C ASN A 49 21.18 -6.87 37.82
N PHE A 50 20.13 -7.46 37.23
CA PHE A 50 19.45 -6.89 36.08
C PHE A 50 18.79 -5.55 36.42
N ALA A 51 18.15 -5.44 37.59
CA ALA A 51 17.58 -4.18 38.08
C ALA A 51 18.65 -3.09 38.28
N LYS A 52 19.83 -3.43 38.82
CA LYS A 52 20.96 -2.48 38.96
C LYS A 52 21.47 -1.96 37.62
N THR A 53 21.41 -2.79 36.58
CA THR A 53 21.84 -2.43 35.21
C THR A 53 20.69 -1.90 34.34
N LYS A 54 19.53 -1.59 34.94
CA LYS A 54 18.30 -1.11 34.26
C LYS A 54 17.77 -2.05 33.16
N LYS A 55 18.12 -3.34 33.21
CA LYS A 55 17.60 -4.41 32.35
C LYS A 55 16.26 -4.93 32.91
N TRP A 56 15.23 -4.09 32.82
CA TRP A 56 13.97 -4.30 33.54
C TRP A 56 13.14 -5.50 33.04
N HIS A 57 13.23 -5.85 31.76
CA HIS A 57 12.55 -7.04 31.22
C HIS A 57 13.17 -8.33 31.75
N GLU A 58 14.49 -8.41 31.80
CA GLU A 58 15.24 -9.54 32.33
C GLU A 58 15.08 -9.64 33.86
N ALA A 59 15.05 -8.51 34.55
CA ALA A 59 14.71 -8.44 35.98
C ALA A 59 13.30 -8.97 36.25
N ALA A 60 12.30 -8.53 35.46
CA ALA A 60 10.92 -8.99 35.60
C ALA A 60 10.79 -10.49 35.36
N SER A 61 11.43 -11.02 34.31
CA SER A 61 11.45 -12.44 34.00
C SER A 61 12.07 -13.28 35.13
N ALA A 62 13.22 -12.84 35.66
CA ALA A 62 13.89 -13.53 36.76
C ALA A 62 13.08 -13.49 38.07
N TRP A 63 12.42 -12.36 38.37
CA TRP A 63 11.51 -12.24 39.51
C TRP A 63 10.26 -13.12 39.38
N SER A 64 9.62 -13.17 38.20
CA SER A 64 8.46 -14.04 37.96
C SER A 64 8.80 -15.52 38.03
N GLN A 65 9.98 -15.94 37.56
CA GLN A 65 10.44 -17.32 37.73
C GLN A 65 10.71 -17.66 39.20
N ALA A 66 11.22 -16.71 39.99
CA ALA A 66 11.37 -16.89 41.43
C ALA A 66 10.01 -17.01 42.12
N HIS A 67 9.03 -16.17 41.74
CA HIS A 67 7.64 -16.22 42.21
C HIS A 67 7.02 -17.60 41.95
N GLU A 68 7.05 -18.09 40.70
CA GLU A 68 6.44 -19.38 40.32
C GLU A 68 7.01 -20.56 41.10
N LEU A 69 8.30 -20.53 41.44
CA LEU A 69 8.93 -21.58 42.24
C LEU A 69 8.44 -21.61 43.70
N TYR A 70 7.91 -20.52 44.27
CA TYR A 70 7.32 -20.54 45.61
C TYR A 70 5.97 -21.28 45.66
N GLY A 71 5.29 -21.44 44.51
CA GLY A 71 4.15 -22.37 44.33
C GLY A 71 2.82 -21.97 44.97
N SER A 72 2.81 -21.21 46.07
CA SER A 72 1.59 -20.60 46.64
C SER A 72 1.85 -19.16 47.08
N GLU A 73 0.90 -18.26 46.81
CA GLU A 73 1.01 -16.86 47.24
C GLU A 73 1.09 -16.70 48.77
N SER A 74 0.52 -17.67 49.49
CA SER A 74 0.64 -17.78 50.94
C SER A 74 2.06 -18.05 51.45
N ASN A 75 3.02 -18.37 50.60
CA ASN A 75 4.42 -18.61 50.96
C ASN A 75 5.41 -17.63 50.30
N LEU A 76 4.91 -16.64 49.55
CA LEU A 76 5.79 -15.68 48.89
C LEU A 76 6.39 -14.67 49.88
N PRO A 77 7.72 -14.44 49.84
CA PRO A 77 8.34 -13.34 50.56
C PRO A 77 7.96 -11.98 49.95
N VAL A 78 7.68 -10.98 50.79
CA VAL A 78 7.33 -9.61 50.38
C VAL A 78 8.37 -9.02 49.41
N LYS A 79 9.66 -9.30 49.63
CA LYS A 79 10.76 -8.85 48.76
C LYS A 79 10.63 -9.32 47.30
N VAL A 80 10.10 -10.53 47.08
CA VAL A 80 9.89 -11.08 45.73
C VAL A 80 8.77 -10.32 45.04
N ILE A 81 7.69 -10.02 45.76
CA ILE A 81 6.54 -9.27 45.25
C ILE A 81 6.92 -7.83 44.91
N GLU A 82 7.65 -7.16 45.81
CA GLU A 82 8.16 -5.80 45.59
C GLU A 82 9.10 -5.76 44.36
N GLY A 83 10.06 -6.68 44.30
CA GLY A 83 11.03 -6.77 43.22
C GLY A 83 10.36 -7.01 41.86
N GLU A 84 9.40 -7.94 41.83
CA GLU A 84 8.64 -8.27 40.64
C GLU A 84 7.74 -7.12 40.18
N SER A 85 6.91 -6.57 41.08
CA SER A 85 6.03 -5.45 40.79
C SER A 85 6.82 -4.26 40.25
N LYS A 86 7.92 -3.89 40.92
CA LYS A 86 8.77 -2.80 40.48
C LYS A 86 9.36 -3.07 39.09
N ALA A 87 9.84 -4.28 38.83
CA ALA A 87 10.40 -4.65 37.53
C ALA A 87 9.34 -4.67 36.41
N LEU A 88 8.13 -5.14 36.70
CA LEU A 88 6.98 -5.12 35.78
C LEU A 88 6.53 -3.69 35.48
N ARG A 89 6.40 -2.80 36.47
CA ARG A 89 6.14 -1.37 36.23
C ARG A 89 7.23 -0.71 35.41
N SER A 90 8.50 -0.94 35.78
CA SER A 90 9.67 -0.35 35.12
C SER A 90 9.90 -0.87 33.69
N SER A 91 9.23 -1.95 33.31
CA SER A 91 9.24 -2.51 31.94
C SER A 91 7.94 -2.25 31.17
N GLY A 92 7.05 -1.38 31.68
CA GLY A 92 5.79 -1.03 31.02
C GLY A 92 4.71 -2.12 31.07
N ARG A 93 4.83 -3.09 31.99
CA ARG A 93 3.96 -4.27 32.12
C ARG A 93 3.17 -4.27 33.45
N ALA A 94 2.78 -3.09 33.93
CA ALA A 94 2.06 -2.93 35.21
C ALA A 94 0.76 -3.77 35.29
N HIS A 95 0.06 -3.96 34.16
CA HIS A 95 -1.17 -4.77 34.06
C HIS A 95 -0.96 -6.25 34.46
N ILE A 96 0.26 -6.77 34.35
CA ILE A 96 0.60 -8.15 34.75
C ILE A 96 0.78 -8.24 36.27
N ALA A 97 1.22 -7.17 36.91
CA ALA A 97 1.41 -7.12 38.35
C ALA A 97 0.08 -7.02 39.11
N LEU A 98 -0.95 -6.42 38.50
CA LEU A 98 -2.24 -6.12 39.14
C LEU A 98 -2.94 -7.38 39.71
N PRO A 99 -3.23 -8.44 38.93
CA PRO A 99 -3.96 -9.60 39.45
C PRO A 99 -3.20 -10.36 40.55
N ARG A 100 -1.86 -10.33 40.49
CA ARG A 100 -0.97 -10.97 41.49
C ARG A 100 -0.96 -10.19 42.80
N LEU A 101 -0.94 -8.86 42.72
CA LEU A 101 -1.06 -8.01 43.90
C LEU A 101 -2.45 -8.11 44.52
N GLU A 102 -3.52 -8.23 43.73
CA GLU A 102 -4.89 -8.44 44.22
C GLU A 102 -5.05 -9.77 44.93
N THR A 103 -4.50 -10.84 44.35
CA THR A 103 -4.51 -12.18 44.98
C THR A 103 -3.71 -12.19 46.29
N PHE A 104 -2.56 -11.50 46.33
CA PHE A 104 -1.78 -11.37 47.55
C PHE A 104 -2.50 -10.55 48.63
N MET A 105 -3.12 -9.43 48.24
CA MET A 105 -3.92 -8.56 49.12
C MET A 105 -5.14 -9.30 49.69
N ALA A 106 -5.68 -10.28 48.95
CA ALA A 106 -6.75 -11.16 49.42
C ALA A 106 -6.25 -12.27 50.37
N ALA A 107 -5.01 -12.75 50.20
CA ALA A 107 -4.45 -13.88 50.93
C ALA A 107 -3.68 -13.53 52.22
N ARG A 108 -3.06 -12.34 52.31
CA ARG A 108 -2.27 -11.88 53.47
C ARG A 108 -2.54 -10.41 53.79
N SER A 109 -2.41 -10.08 55.07
CA SER A 109 -2.64 -8.74 55.64
C SER A 109 -2.09 -7.59 54.80
N ARG A 110 -2.77 -6.44 54.85
CA ARG A 110 -2.49 -5.12 54.25
C ARG A 110 -1.07 -4.61 54.54
N HIS A 111 -0.05 -5.30 54.02
CA HIS A 111 1.35 -5.02 54.30
C HIS A 111 1.74 -3.70 53.60
N PRO A 112 2.33 -2.72 54.30
CA PRO A 112 2.55 -1.38 53.74
C PRO A 112 3.32 -1.38 52.43
N SER A 113 4.36 -2.20 52.29
CA SER A 113 5.11 -2.25 51.03
C SER A 113 4.28 -2.74 49.84
N VAL A 114 3.36 -3.69 50.07
CA VAL A 114 2.54 -4.24 49.00
C VAL A 114 1.43 -3.26 48.64
N LEU A 115 0.83 -2.59 49.63
CA LEU A 115 -0.10 -1.47 49.40
C LEU A 115 0.52 -0.36 48.55
N ARG A 116 1.78 0.01 48.81
CA ARG A 116 2.51 0.99 48.01
C ARG A 116 2.68 0.53 46.56
N GLU A 117 3.05 -0.74 46.38
CA GLU A 117 3.26 -1.30 45.05
C GLU A 117 1.94 -1.43 44.28
N TYR A 118 0.85 -1.80 44.95
CA TYR A 118 -0.50 -1.86 44.40
C TYR A 118 -1.02 -0.48 44.00
N ALA A 119 -0.87 0.53 44.87
CA ALA A 119 -1.24 1.91 44.57
C ALA A 119 -0.48 2.47 43.35
N ALA A 120 0.81 2.17 43.25
CA ALA A 120 1.63 2.59 42.12
C ALA A 120 1.31 1.82 40.82
N VAL A 121 0.91 0.54 40.90
CA VAL A 121 0.40 -0.19 39.71
C VAL A 121 -0.95 0.41 39.25
N LEU A 122 -1.88 0.69 40.17
CA LEU A 122 -3.15 1.35 39.83
C LEU A 122 -2.94 2.75 39.24
N THR A 123 -1.94 3.47 39.75
CA THR A 123 -1.52 4.78 39.19
C THR A 123 -1.02 4.63 37.75
N ASP A 124 -0.13 3.66 37.48
CA ASP A 124 0.39 3.38 36.13
C ASP A 124 -0.70 2.90 35.16
N LEU A 125 -1.75 2.25 35.68
CA LEU A 125 -2.91 1.79 34.92
C LEU A 125 -4.03 2.83 34.80
N CYS A 126 -3.82 4.05 35.32
CA CYS A 126 -4.80 5.15 35.27
C CYS A 126 -6.13 4.84 35.99
N GLU A 127 -6.13 3.95 36.98
CA GLU A 127 -7.30 3.63 37.82
C GLU A 127 -7.42 4.66 38.97
N PHE A 128 -7.72 5.91 38.65
CA PHE A 128 -7.60 7.05 39.57
C PHE A 128 -8.30 6.85 40.92
N GLU A 129 -9.59 6.51 40.93
CA GLU A 129 -10.36 6.39 42.18
C GLU A 129 -9.82 5.26 43.09
N LYS A 130 -9.46 4.12 42.50
CA LYS A 130 -8.85 3.01 43.23
C LYS A 130 -7.45 3.37 43.72
N ALA A 131 -6.64 4.02 42.88
CA ALA A 131 -5.30 4.45 43.24
C ALA A 131 -5.32 5.43 44.41
N VAL A 132 -6.23 6.41 44.40
CA VAL A 132 -6.45 7.35 45.50
C VAL A 132 -6.82 6.61 46.78
N ALA A 133 -7.82 5.73 46.73
CA ALA A 133 -8.27 4.97 47.89
C ALA A 133 -7.13 4.14 48.51
N VAL A 134 -6.33 3.47 47.68
CA VAL A 134 -5.19 2.65 48.16
C VAL A 134 -4.03 3.51 48.66
N TRP A 135 -3.76 4.67 48.04
CA TRP A 135 -2.75 5.62 48.55
C TRP A 135 -3.14 6.21 49.91
N GLU A 136 -4.41 6.58 50.09
CA GLU A 136 -4.95 7.04 51.37
C GLU A 136 -4.88 5.95 52.44
N GLU A 137 -5.22 4.70 52.07
CA GLU A 137 -5.09 3.54 52.94
C GLU A 137 -3.64 3.28 53.34
N PHE A 138 -2.70 3.36 52.39
CA PHE A 138 -1.26 3.20 52.66
C PHE A 138 -0.74 4.28 53.62
N ILE A 139 -1.13 5.54 53.40
CA ILE A 139 -0.77 6.66 54.28
C ILE A 139 -1.32 6.43 55.70
N LYS A 140 -2.57 5.95 55.82
CA LYS A 140 -3.20 5.61 57.10
C LYS A 140 -2.51 4.44 57.80
N ALA A 141 -2.17 3.38 57.05
CA ALA A 141 -1.53 2.17 57.58
C ALA A 141 -0.11 2.42 58.12
N LYS A 142 0.60 3.46 57.64
CA LYS A 142 1.93 3.84 58.14
C LYS A 142 1.90 4.79 59.34
N GLY A 143 0.76 5.39 59.69
CA GLY A 143 0.63 6.30 60.83
C GLY A 143 1.64 7.46 60.81
N GLU A 144 2.24 7.78 61.97
CA GLU A 144 3.28 8.83 62.12
C GLU A 144 4.59 8.50 61.38
N SER A 145 4.81 7.24 61.01
CA SER A 145 5.97 6.78 60.21
C SER A 145 5.75 6.83 58.69
N GLY A 146 4.70 7.55 58.25
CA GLY A 146 4.40 7.79 56.84
C GLY A 146 5.57 8.42 56.08
N SER A 147 5.58 8.28 54.75
CA SER A 147 6.59 8.92 53.91
C SER A 147 6.00 10.17 53.26
N ALA A 148 6.73 11.29 53.34
CA ALA A 148 6.47 12.48 52.55
C ALA A 148 6.37 12.18 51.03
N SER A 149 7.08 11.14 50.57
CA SER A 149 6.99 10.63 49.20
C SER A 149 5.57 10.15 48.84
N ALA A 150 4.86 9.47 49.74
CA ALA A 150 3.52 8.97 49.48
C ALA A 150 2.50 10.11 49.31
N HIS A 151 2.59 11.14 50.14
CA HIS A 151 1.75 12.33 50.04
C HIS A 151 2.03 13.10 48.74
N ARG A 152 3.30 13.16 48.30
CA ARG A 152 3.65 13.75 47.00
C ARG A 152 3.06 12.96 45.82
N HIS A 153 3.04 11.63 45.87
CA HIS A 153 2.40 10.81 44.83
C HIS A 153 0.89 11.04 44.78
N LEU A 154 0.22 11.07 45.93
CA LEU A 154 -1.21 11.36 46.01
C LEU A 154 -1.55 12.79 45.55
N ALA A 155 -0.74 13.78 45.92
CA ALA A 155 -0.92 15.16 45.45
C ALA A 155 -0.70 15.28 43.93
N SER A 156 0.28 14.57 43.38
CA SER A 156 0.53 14.50 41.93
C SER A 156 -0.66 13.89 41.18
N LEU A 157 -1.26 12.82 41.71
CA LEU A 157 -2.48 12.23 41.16
C LEU A 157 -3.62 13.25 41.08
N TYR A 158 -3.92 13.94 42.19
CA TYR A 158 -4.96 14.97 42.21
C TYR A 158 -4.63 16.14 41.26
N ALA A 159 -3.37 16.55 41.17
CA ALA A 159 -2.94 17.60 40.25
C ALA A 159 -3.09 17.18 38.78
N ASN A 160 -2.78 15.94 38.43
CA ASN A 160 -2.92 15.46 37.05
C ASN A 160 -4.39 15.42 36.59
N GLU A 161 -5.33 15.22 37.51
CA GLU A 161 -6.79 15.30 37.26
C GLU A 161 -7.35 16.73 37.38
N GLY A 162 -6.49 17.76 37.46
CA GLY A 162 -6.92 19.16 37.55
C GLY A 162 -7.49 19.57 38.92
N MET A 163 -7.41 18.71 39.93
CA MET A 163 -7.97 18.93 41.27
C MET A 163 -6.98 19.66 42.21
N ALA A 164 -6.54 20.85 41.81
CA ALA A 164 -5.48 21.61 42.51
C ALA A 164 -5.74 21.83 44.01
N SER A 165 -6.99 22.09 44.42
CA SER A 165 -7.35 22.29 45.83
C SER A 165 -7.15 21.03 46.67
N LYS A 166 -7.47 19.84 46.14
CA LYS A 166 -7.25 18.57 46.84
C LYS A 166 -5.76 18.25 46.92
N ALA A 167 -5.02 18.47 45.82
CA ALA A 167 -3.58 18.30 45.80
C ALA A 167 -2.86 19.18 46.85
N LEU A 168 -3.24 20.45 46.95
CA LEU A 168 -2.70 21.37 47.96
C LEU A 168 -3.13 21.01 49.38
N GLY A 169 -4.33 20.45 49.58
CA GLY A 169 -4.76 19.90 50.86
C GLY A 169 -3.86 18.76 51.34
N VAL A 170 -3.59 17.79 50.46
CA VAL A 170 -2.69 16.66 50.74
C VAL A 170 -1.26 17.14 51.07
N LEU A 171 -0.75 18.15 50.35
CA LEU A 171 0.57 18.70 50.63
C LEU A 171 0.63 19.53 51.91
N ARG A 172 -0.48 20.19 52.30
CA ARG A 172 -0.57 20.89 53.59
C ARG A 172 -0.48 19.90 54.74
N ASP A 173 -1.20 18.78 54.67
CA ASP A 173 -1.13 17.71 55.66
C ASP A 173 0.27 17.08 55.71
N ALA A 174 0.91 16.89 54.55
CA ALA A 174 2.27 16.40 54.46
C ALA A 174 3.28 17.36 55.09
N LYS A 175 3.14 18.66 54.86
CA LYS A 175 4.01 19.70 55.42
C LYS A 175 3.86 19.84 56.93
N ALA A 176 2.66 19.62 57.47
CA ALA A 176 2.43 19.58 58.91
C ALA A 176 3.16 18.40 59.58
N LYS A 177 3.26 17.25 58.90
CA LYS A 177 3.94 16.04 59.40
C LYS A 177 5.44 15.99 59.10
N PHE A 178 5.88 16.60 58.00
CA PHE A 178 7.26 16.57 57.50
C PHE A 178 7.73 17.99 57.15
N PRO A 179 7.86 18.90 58.14
CA PRO A 179 8.11 20.32 57.90
C PRO A 179 9.45 20.61 57.20
N ASP A 180 10.46 19.76 57.41
CA ASP A 180 11.80 19.93 56.84
C ASP A 180 12.01 19.25 55.47
N ASP A 181 11.00 18.54 54.92
CA ASP A 181 11.13 17.91 53.60
C ASP A 181 10.94 18.95 52.49
N GLN A 182 12.06 19.48 52.00
CA GLN A 182 12.11 20.47 50.91
C GLN A 182 11.40 20.03 49.63
N SER A 183 11.25 18.73 49.39
CA SER A 183 10.57 18.24 48.18
C SER A 183 9.04 18.34 48.27
N VAL A 184 8.46 18.37 49.48
CA VAL A 184 7.03 18.71 49.67
C VAL A 184 6.81 20.20 49.39
N GLN A 185 7.68 21.07 49.91
CA GLN A 185 7.60 22.52 49.67
C GLN A 185 7.78 22.87 48.19
N LYS A 186 8.72 22.20 47.53
CA LYS A 186 8.97 22.35 46.09
C LYS A 186 7.74 21.96 45.27
N MET A 187 7.13 20.80 45.56
CA MET A 187 5.94 20.33 44.85
C MET A 187 4.71 21.21 45.11
N GLU A 188 4.54 21.75 46.33
CA GLU A 188 3.48 22.71 46.63
C GLU A 188 3.63 23.97 45.77
N ASN A 189 4.85 24.50 45.68
CA ASN A 189 5.15 25.66 44.85
C ASN A 189 4.95 25.36 43.36
N GLU A 190 5.38 24.17 42.88
CA GLU A 190 5.17 23.72 41.50
C GLU A 190 3.69 23.59 41.16
N ILE A 191 2.87 22.99 42.02
CA ILE A 191 1.42 22.87 41.80
C ILE A 191 0.75 24.24 41.84
N ARG A 192 1.12 25.13 42.75
CA ARG A 192 0.62 26.51 42.76
C ARG A 192 0.98 27.26 41.47
N LEU A 193 2.18 27.04 40.94
CA LEU A 193 2.65 27.61 39.67
C LEU A 193 1.87 27.02 38.49
N ASP A 194 1.77 25.69 38.43
CA ASP A 194 1.12 24.91 37.37
C ASP A 194 -0.36 25.27 37.24
N PHE A 195 -1.01 25.58 38.36
CA PHE A 195 -2.42 25.99 38.42
C PHE A 195 -2.63 27.50 38.61
N ARG A 196 -1.55 28.30 38.52
CA ARG A 196 -1.55 29.77 38.60
C ARG A 196 -2.34 30.34 39.79
N ILE A 197 -2.29 29.67 40.94
CA ILE A 197 -2.93 30.11 42.18
C ILE A 197 -2.04 31.19 42.82
N LEU A 198 -2.15 32.43 42.33
CA LEU A 198 -1.45 33.60 42.86
C LEU A 198 -2.18 34.18 44.09
N PRO A 199 -1.46 34.72 45.09
CA PRO A 199 -2.09 35.55 46.11
C PRO A 199 -2.65 36.83 45.46
N PRO A 200 -3.73 37.42 46.01
CA PRO A 200 -4.38 38.55 45.41
C PRO A 200 -3.51 39.80 45.54
N SER A 201 -2.77 40.16 44.48
CA SER A 201 -2.18 41.51 44.38
C SER A 201 -2.03 42.01 42.95
N ARG A 202 -2.74 43.14 42.72
CA ARG A 202 -2.57 44.19 41.71
C ARG A 202 -2.55 43.78 40.24
N SER A 203 -3.76 43.70 39.70
CA SER A 203 -4.07 44.01 38.30
C SER A 203 -3.61 45.43 37.94
N ALA A 204 -2.37 45.60 37.49
CA ALA A 204 -1.97 46.79 36.75
C ALA A 204 -2.41 46.61 35.29
N SER A 205 -2.98 47.68 34.72
CA SER A 205 -3.59 47.77 33.39
C SER A 205 -2.65 47.30 32.27
N LEU A 206 -2.75 46.03 31.89
CA LEU A 206 -2.02 45.43 30.76
C LEU A 206 -2.62 45.81 29.39
N THR A 207 -3.79 46.44 29.34
CA THR A 207 -4.55 46.66 28.10
C THR A 207 -3.98 47.77 27.22
N ASP A 208 -3.45 48.85 27.78
CA ASP A 208 -3.07 50.01 26.95
C ASP A 208 -1.68 49.84 26.34
N ALA A 209 -0.65 49.52 27.15
CA ALA A 209 0.73 49.44 26.66
C ALA A 209 1.01 48.24 25.72
N THR A 210 0.25 47.14 25.80
CA THR A 210 0.46 45.98 24.91
C THR A 210 -0.36 46.05 23.62
N SER A 211 -1.43 46.85 23.57
CA SER A 211 -2.23 47.04 22.35
C SER A 211 -1.42 47.77 21.26
N HIS A 212 -0.60 48.75 21.64
CA HIS A 212 0.22 49.54 20.71
C HIS A 212 1.27 48.71 19.95
N LEU A 213 1.81 47.64 20.57
CA LEU A 213 2.77 46.74 19.91
C LEU A 213 2.13 45.82 18.86
N PHE A 214 0.81 45.60 18.93
CA PHE A 214 0.16 44.54 18.17
C PHE A 214 -0.28 44.96 16.76
N ASN A 215 -0.75 46.20 16.56
CA ASN A 215 -1.29 46.63 15.26
C ASN A 215 -0.89 48.04 14.77
N GLU A 216 -0.43 48.96 15.63
CA GLU A 216 -0.04 50.31 15.16
C GLU A 216 1.41 50.38 14.67
N TYR A 217 2.27 49.43 15.03
CA TYR A 217 3.63 49.29 14.48
C TYR A 217 3.63 48.48 13.19
N ARG A 218 3.07 49.05 12.11
CA ARG A 218 3.50 48.67 10.77
C ARG A 218 4.92 49.23 10.54
N ILE A 219 5.90 48.33 10.57
CA ILE A 219 7.13 48.32 9.75
C ILE A 219 8.41 49.02 10.27
N GLU A 220 8.41 49.93 11.26
CA GLU A 220 9.70 50.64 11.56
C GLU A 220 10.45 50.32 12.86
N HIS A 221 9.85 49.76 13.94
CA HIS A 221 10.51 49.79 15.28
C HIS A 221 10.48 48.49 16.13
N LYS A 222 10.59 47.29 15.53
CA LYS A 222 10.81 46.05 16.30
C LYS A 222 12.28 45.66 16.34
N LYS A 223 12.98 46.04 17.40
CA LYS A 223 14.41 45.78 17.61
C LYS A 223 14.67 44.32 17.94
N GLY A 224 14.14 43.79 19.05
CA GLY A 224 14.52 42.44 19.48
C GLY A 224 13.48 41.67 20.29
N ILE A 225 13.44 40.36 20.10
CA ILE A 225 12.67 39.41 20.91
C ILE A 225 13.59 38.41 21.62
N ALA A 226 13.40 38.23 22.92
CA ALA A 226 14.20 37.32 23.73
C ALA A 226 13.44 36.05 24.13
N GLY A 227 14.17 34.94 24.28
CA GLY A 227 13.65 33.71 24.89
C GLY A 227 12.83 32.78 23.98
N LEU A 228 12.43 33.27 22.80
CA LEU A 228 11.70 32.48 21.81
C LEU A 228 12.65 31.64 20.95
N THR A 229 12.88 30.39 21.34
CA THR A 229 13.68 29.46 20.52
C THR A 229 12.86 28.96 19.33
N VAL A 230 12.96 29.66 18.21
CA VAL A 230 12.47 29.16 16.92
C VAL A 230 13.53 28.21 16.36
N ARG A 231 13.23 26.91 16.29
CA ARG A 231 14.13 25.96 15.65
C ARG A 231 14.13 26.24 14.15
N ASP A 232 15.30 26.28 13.54
CA ASP A 232 15.44 26.41 12.08
C ASP A 232 15.12 25.08 11.41
N THR A 233 13.83 24.72 11.41
CA THR A 233 13.28 23.55 10.74
C THR A 233 12.39 23.99 9.57
N PRO A 234 12.21 23.17 8.53
CA PRO A 234 11.35 23.51 7.39
C PRO A 234 9.92 23.93 7.80
N GLU A 235 9.38 23.35 8.87
CA GLU A 235 8.02 23.68 9.35
C GLU A 235 7.90 25.12 9.86
N ASN A 236 8.95 25.62 10.51
CA ASN A 236 8.97 26.92 11.20
C ASN A 236 9.61 28.05 10.40
N GLN A 237 9.93 27.81 9.12
CA GLN A 237 10.71 28.74 8.31
C GLN A 237 10.10 30.15 8.19
N PHE A 238 8.78 30.28 8.31
CA PHE A 238 8.07 31.57 8.23
C PHE A 238 7.77 32.21 9.59
N VAL A 239 8.11 31.56 10.71
CA VAL A 239 7.84 32.09 12.05
C VAL A 239 8.53 33.44 12.26
N LYS A 240 9.80 33.55 11.86
CA LYS A 240 10.53 34.82 11.96
C LYS A 240 9.91 35.91 11.08
N SER A 241 9.54 35.57 9.84
CA SER A 241 8.87 36.47 8.90
C SER A 241 7.50 36.96 9.38
N MET A 242 6.73 36.11 10.06
CA MET A 242 5.42 36.49 10.62
C MET A 242 5.52 37.37 11.87
N LEU A 243 6.60 37.26 12.63
CA LEU A 243 6.83 38.04 13.86
C LEU A 243 7.52 39.38 13.58
N ASP A 244 8.42 39.40 12.59
CA ASP A 244 9.06 40.60 12.04
C ASP A 244 9.87 41.40 13.08
N PHE A 245 10.68 40.71 13.90
CA PHE A 245 11.68 41.34 14.78
C PHE A 245 13.05 41.37 14.09
N ALA A 246 13.83 42.44 14.29
CA ALA A 246 15.18 42.53 13.72
C ALA A 246 16.14 41.53 14.38
N ASP A 247 16.07 41.36 15.71
CA ASP A 247 16.96 40.51 16.50
C ASP A 247 16.20 39.42 17.29
N TYR A 248 16.74 38.20 17.32
CA TYR A 248 16.23 37.07 18.10
C TYR A 248 17.29 36.60 19.11
N VAL A 249 17.05 36.81 20.41
CA VAL A 249 18.03 36.53 21.47
C VAL A 249 17.66 35.26 22.24
N THR A 250 18.40 34.17 22.00
CA THR A 250 18.18 32.89 22.70
C THR A 250 19.47 32.09 22.95
N PRO A 251 19.68 31.50 24.14
CA PRO A 251 18.88 31.68 25.36
C PRO A 251 19.14 33.05 26.00
N PHE A 252 18.11 33.65 26.61
CA PHE A 252 18.30 34.84 27.45
C PHE A 252 18.67 34.40 28.87
N THR A 253 19.84 34.82 29.36
CA THR A 253 20.48 34.33 30.58
C THR A 253 20.73 35.44 31.59
N LYS A 254 21.28 35.07 32.76
CA LYS A 254 21.44 35.97 33.94
C LYS A 254 22.48 37.10 33.76
N GLY A 255 23.11 37.23 32.59
CA GLY A 255 24.07 38.31 32.29
C GLY A 255 23.65 39.22 31.13
N ASP A 256 22.57 38.91 30.43
CA ASP A 256 22.18 39.63 29.22
C ASP A 256 21.43 40.93 29.54
N SER A 257 21.74 42.02 28.82
CA SER A 257 21.03 43.29 28.97
C SER A 257 19.64 43.21 28.32
N PRO A 258 18.58 43.77 28.93
CA PRO A 258 17.29 43.95 28.26
C PRO A 258 17.31 45.07 27.20
N ASP A 259 18.41 45.82 27.07
CA ASP A 259 18.55 46.89 26.08
C ASP A 259 18.45 46.33 24.65
N GLY A 260 17.57 46.89 23.84
CA GLY A 260 17.27 46.38 22.49
C GLY A 260 16.24 45.25 22.46
N ILE A 261 15.79 44.74 23.60
CA ILE A 261 14.67 43.78 23.69
C ILE A 261 13.34 44.52 23.89
N ASP A 262 12.42 44.31 22.96
CA ASP A 262 11.07 44.88 23.02
C ASP A 262 10.06 43.91 23.62
N ALA A 263 10.29 42.60 23.51
CA ALA A 263 9.41 41.58 24.08
C ALA A 263 10.14 40.28 24.42
N PHE A 264 9.55 39.48 25.30
CA PHE A 264 9.94 38.09 25.55
C PHE A 264 8.92 37.15 24.91
N GLY A 265 9.37 36.07 24.27
CA GLY A 265 8.50 35.13 23.58
C GLY A 265 8.56 33.71 24.14
N VAL A 266 7.43 33.02 24.16
CA VAL A 266 7.29 31.61 24.57
C VAL A 266 6.32 30.85 23.66
N TRP A 267 6.53 29.55 23.45
CA TRP A 267 5.64 28.72 22.61
C TRP A 267 4.61 27.94 23.44
N GLY A 268 3.35 28.37 23.43
CA GLY A 268 2.27 27.75 24.19
C GLY A 268 2.57 27.62 25.69
N ILE A 269 2.04 26.55 26.30
CA ILE A 269 2.20 26.26 27.72
C ILE A 269 3.06 25.01 27.90
N THR A 270 4.30 25.18 28.35
CA THR A 270 5.20 24.09 28.75
C THR A 270 5.82 24.32 30.13
N LYS A 271 6.31 23.24 30.75
CA LYS A 271 7.04 23.22 32.03
C LYS A 271 8.55 23.44 31.85
N ALA A 272 8.99 23.86 30.66
CA ALA A 272 10.41 24.09 30.40
C ALA A 272 10.93 25.26 31.25
N THR A 273 12.08 25.07 31.91
CA THR A 273 12.73 26.10 32.72
C THR A 273 12.95 27.41 31.96
N SER A 274 13.19 27.33 30.64
CA SER A 274 13.32 28.50 29.77
C SER A 274 12.05 29.36 29.71
N HIS A 275 10.85 28.78 29.74
CA HIS A 275 9.60 29.54 29.75
C HIS A 275 9.43 30.32 31.03
N ASP A 276 9.74 29.70 32.17
CA ASP A 276 9.64 30.38 33.47
C ASP A 276 10.68 31.49 33.60
N ILE A 277 11.87 31.30 33.02
CA ILE A 277 12.89 32.33 32.91
C ILE A 277 12.37 33.52 32.09
N CYS A 278 11.79 33.27 30.91
CA CYS A 278 11.23 34.34 30.06
C CYS A 278 10.10 35.09 30.77
N ARG A 279 9.19 34.38 31.43
CA ARG A 279 8.12 35.02 32.23
C ARG A 279 8.67 35.89 33.34
N ARG A 280 9.67 35.41 34.08
CA ARG A 280 10.32 36.17 35.16
C ARG A 280 11.03 37.40 34.65
N TYR A 281 11.72 37.31 33.52
CA TYR A 281 12.43 38.46 32.94
C TYR A 281 11.50 39.46 32.27
N ALA A 282 10.45 39.01 31.59
CA ALA A 282 9.39 39.88 31.10
C ALA A 282 8.80 40.72 32.24
N ALA A 283 8.46 40.07 33.37
CA ALA A 283 7.97 40.77 34.56
C ALA A 283 9.02 41.68 35.20
N ARG A 284 10.28 41.22 35.32
CA ARG A 284 11.37 41.98 35.95
C ARG A 284 11.73 43.25 35.20
N TYR A 285 11.71 43.20 33.88
CA TYR A 285 12.08 44.33 33.01
C TYR A 285 10.88 45.10 32.47
N GLU A 286 9.66 44.77 32.96
CA GLU A 286 8.41 45.39 32.53
C GLU A 286 8.21 45.35 31.00
N LYS A 287 8.63 44.24 30.39
CA LYS A 287 8.51 43.99 28.95
C LYS A 287 7.33 43.04 28.67
N PRO A 288 6.63 43.21 27.54
CA PRO A 288 5.60 42.29 27.08
C PRO A 288 6.09 40.83 27.00
N LEU A 289 5.22 39.90 27.40
CA LEU A 289 5.37 38.48 27.13
C LEU A 289 4.44 38.09 25.97
N LEU A 290 4.99 37.55 24.89
CA LEU A 290 4.25 37.02 23.75
C LEU A 290 4.19 35.50 23.86
N THR A 291 3.00 34.93 23.88
CA THR A 291 2.80 33.47 23.78
C THR A 291 2.29 33.12 22.39
N LEU A 292 2.98 32.18 21.73
CA LEU A 292 2.73 31.79 20.35
C LEU A 292 2.12 30.39 20.26
N GLU A 293 1.30 30.16 19.25
CA GLU A 293 0.89 28.84 18.76
C GLU A 293 0.74 28.91 17.23
N TYR A 294 0.66 27.76 16.57
CA TYR A 294 0.21 27.70 15.19
C TYR A 294 -1.21 28.25 15.06
N GLY A 295 -1.47 28.95 13.95
CA GLY A 295 -2.75 29.57 13.73
C GLY A 295 -3.87 28.56 13.42
N PHE A 296 -5.09 29.09 13.37
CA PHE A 296 -6.30 28.26 13.20
C PHE A 296 -6.48 27.69 11.79
N VAL A 297 -5.82 28.30 10.78
CA VAL A 297 -5.64 27.76 9.42
C VAL A 297 -4.15 27.73 9.19
N SER A 298 -3.51 26.56 9.37
CA SER A 298 -2.07 26.50 9.54
C SER A 298 -1.34 26.02 8.30
N SER A 299 -1.75 24.88 7.73
CA SER A 299 -0.91 24.20 6.73
C SER A 299 -1.69 23.22 5.84
N LEU A 300 -1.02 22.75 4.78
CA LEU A 300 -1.54 21.71 3.89
C LEU A 300 -1.63 20.35 4.58
N ASP A 301 -0.70 20.02 5.48
CA ASP A 301 -0.67 18.77 6.26
C ASP A 301 -0.28 19.08 7.71
N ILE A 302 -0.30 18.12 8.63
CA ILE A 302 0.04 18.33 10.04
C ILE A 302 1.52 18.68 10.22
N ALA A 303 1.83 19.49 11.25
CA ALA A 303 3.20 19.90 11.56
C ALA A 303 4.14 18.70 11.85
N LEU A 304 3.60 17.61 12.42
CA LEU A 304 4.35 16.38 12.68
C LEU A 304 4.89 15.69 11.41
N ASN A 305 4.30 15.99 10.24
CA ASN A 305 4.73 15.46 8.94
C ASN A 305 5.73 16.39 8.21
N GLY A 306 6.26 17.41 8.90
CA GLY A 306 7.19 18.36 8.28
C GLY A 306 6.49 19.41 7.41
N SER A 307 5.18 19.57 7.54
CA SER A 307 4.42 20.54 6.76
C SER A 307 4.75 21.98 7.19
N ILE A 308 4.95 22.84 6.20
CA ILE A 308 5.26 24.25 6.40
C ILE A 308 4.06 24.95 7.07
N GLN A 309 4.31 25.67 8.16
CA GLN A 309 3.27 26.36 8.92
C GLN A 309 3.16 27.80 8.41
N HIS A 310 2.00 28.13 7.87
CA HIS A 310 1.71 29.39 7.19
C HIS A 310 1.01 30.41 8.08
N SER A 311 0.70 30.06 9.33
CA SER A 311 0.09 31.00 10.26
C SER A 311 0.50 30.79 11.70
N LEU A 312 0.42 31.87 12.47
CA LEU A 312 0.63 31.91 13.91
C LEU A 312 -0.49 32.67 14.57
N ILE A 313 -0.88 32.24 15.76
CA ILE A 313 -1.58 33.11 16.71
C ILE A 313 -0.58 33.59 17.74
N VAL A 314 -0.58 34.91 17.96
CA VAL A 314 0.31 35.56 18.91
C VAL A 314 -0.57 36.23 19.95
N CYS A 315 -0.43 35.87 21.22
CA CYS A 315 -1.19 36.46 22.32
C CYS A 315 -0.25 37.22 23.28
N PRO A 316 -0.56 38.48 23.64
CA PRO A 316 0.02 39.11 24.82
C PRO A 316 -0.39 38.34 26.09
N GLY A 317 0.60 37.85 26.83
CA GLY A 317 0.38 37.12 28.07
C GLY A 317 -0.16 35.70 27.83
N PRO A 318 -1.24 35.29 28.52
CA PRO A 318 -1.82 33.95 28.38
C PRO A 318 -2.28 33.61 26.94
N ILE A 319 -2.02 32.38 26.49
CA ILE A 319 -2.46 31.89 25.19
C ILE A 319 -3.99 31.72 25.14
N TYR A 320 -4.58 31.80 23.96
CA TYR A 320 -6.04 31.86 23.76
C TYR A 320 -6.84 30.72 24.42
N TYR A 321 -6.29 29.51 24.47
CA TYR A 321 -6.95 28.33 25.04
C TYR A 321 -6.82 28.21 26.57
N ASP A 322 -6.19 29.18 27.24
CA ASP A 322 -6.05 29.20 28.69
C ASP A 322 -7.26 29.81 29.39
N SER A 323 -8.22 28.95 29.73
CA SER A 323 -9.44 29.33 30.44
C SER A 323 -9.29 29.39 31.96
N THR A 324 -8.08 29.20 32.50
CA THR A 324 -7.81 29.36 33.95
C THR A 324 -7.68 30.82 34.38
N GLN A 325 -7.53 31.74 33.43
CA GLN A 325 -7.32 33.17 33.65
C GLN A 325 -7.78 34.01 32.46
N VAL A 326 -7.81 35.34 32.60
CA VAL A 326 -8.18 36.27 31.53
C VAL A 326 -7.07 36.35 30.48
N THR A 327 -7.42 36.07 29.22
CA THR A 327 -6.53 36.20 28.06
C THR A 327 -6.75 37.56 27.39
N ALA A 328 -5.79 38.04 26.59
CA ALA A 328 -5.95 39.29 25.86
C ALA A 328 -7.15 39.28 24.87
N PRO A 329 -7.39 38.19 24.10
CA PRO A 329 -8.62 38.07 23.30
C PRO A 329 -9.90 38.12 24.15
N GLU A 330 -9.91 37.47 25.32
CA GLU A 330 -11.06 37.54 26.21
C GLU A 330 -11.29 38.95 26.78
N ALA A 331 -10.24 39.68 27.13
CA ALA A 331 -10.34 41.05 27.60
C ALA A 331 -10.93 41.97 26.51
N MET A 332 -10.48 41.80 25.26
CA MET A 332 -11.00 42.53 24.10
C MET A 332 -12.50 42.24 23.88
N LEU A 333 -12.89 40.97 23.93
CA LEU A 333 -14.30 40.56 23.78
C LEU A 333 -15.17 40.95 24.98
N ASN A 334 -14.59 41.13 26.18
CA ASN A 334 -15.32 41.65 27.34
C ASN A 334 -15.41 43.18 27.38
N ASN A 335 -14.72 43.90 26.49
CA ASN A 335 -14.80 45.36 26.43
C ASN A 335 -16.10 45.79 25.72
N SER A 336 -17.02 46.43 26.42
CA SER A 336 -18.29 46.89 25.84
C SER A 336 -18.12 47.94 24.73
N ALA A 337 -16.98 48.65 24.69
CA ALA A 337 -16.64 49.58 23.62
C ALA A 337 -16.07 48.89 22.37
N PHE A 338 -15.70 47.60 22.46
CA PHE A 338 -15.24 46.85 21.30
C PHE A 338 -16.41 46.53 20.37
N ALA A 339 -16.34 47.09 19.16
CA ALA A 339 -17.19 46.78 18.03
C ALA A 339 -16.35 46.77 16.76
N ILE A 340 -16.63 45.83 15.86
CA ILE A 340 -16.03 45.80 14.52
C ILE A 340 -16.83 46.68 13.56
N SER A 341 -16.16 47.33 12.61
CA SER A 341 -16.81 48.16 11.58
C SER A 341 -17.70 47.31 10.65
N SER A 342 -18.57 47.96 9.88
CA SER A 342 -19.37 47.30 8.83
C SER A 342 -18.50 46.51 7.85
N GLU A 343 -17.37 47.08 7.45
CA GLU A 343 -16.41 46.50 6.50
C GLU A 343 -15.69 45.31 7.14
N GLN A 344 -15.28 45.43 8.40
CA GLN A 344 -14.65 44.33 9.14
C GLN A 344 -15.60 43.16 9.36
N ARG A 345 -16.88 43.44 9.64
CA ARG A 345 -17.94 42.44 9.77
C ARG A 345 -18.19 41.73 8.44
N ALA A 346 -18.31 42.48 7.35
CA ALA A 346 -18.47 41.93 6.00
C ALA A 346 -17.26 41.06 5.60
N ARG A 347 -16.05 41.52 5.87
CA ARG A 347 -14.81 40.76 5.65
C ARG A 347 -14.80 39.45 6.44
N ALA A 348 -15.10 39.51 7.74
CA ALA A 348 -15.17 38.32 8.59
C ALA A 348 -16.19 37.30 8.07
N ARG A 349 -17.39 37.78 7.69
CA ARG A 349 -18.43 36.93 7.09
C ARG A 349 -17.97 36.27 5.80
N LEU A 350 -17.38 37.04 4.88
CA LEU A 350 -16.86 36.51 3.61
C LEU A 350 -15.78 35.43 3.86
N CYS A 351 -14.87 35.65 4.81
CA CYS A 351 -13.86 34.65 5.15
C CYS A 351 -14.47 33.39 5.77
N ILE A 352 -15.45 33.51 6.66
CA ILE A 352 -16.19 32.38 7.22
C ILE A 352 -16.84 31.57 6.09
N ASP A 353 -17.60 32.25 5.23
CA ASP A 353 -18.31 31.60 4.11
C ASP A 353 -17.32 30.91 3.18
N ARG A 354 -16.16 31.53 2.91
CA ARG A 354 -15.11 30.93 2.10
C ARG A 354 -14.47 29.71 2.75
N LEU A 355 -14.21 29.71 4.05
CA LEU A 355 -13.69 28.54 4.77
C LEU A 355 -14.66 27.37 4.70
N VAL A 356 -15.97 27.64 4.84
CA VAL A 356 -17.03 26.63 4.74
C VAL A 356 -17.17 26.11 3.31
N GLU A 357 -17.34 27.00 2.32
CA GLU A 357 -17.47 26.66 0.89
C GLU A 357 -16.29 25.84 0.41
N THR A 358 -15.09 26.28 0.79
CA THR A 358 -13.87 25.59 0.39
C THR A 358 -13.55 24.44 1.32
N LYS A 359 -14.19 24.24 2.47
CA LYS A 359 -13.85 23.20 3.46
C LYS A 359 -12.39 23.32 3.96
N VAL A 360 -11.88 24.54 4.12
CA VAL A 360 -10.54 24.80 4.68
C VAL A 360 -10.58 24.82 6.20
N THR A 361 -9.69 24.07 6.83
CA THR A 361 -9.57 23.87 8.29
C THR A 361 -8.11 24.09 8.77
N LYS A 362 -7.76 23.71 10.00
CA LYS A 362 -6.38 23.85 10.54
C LYS A 362 -5.34 23.11 9.70
N TYR A 363 -5.62 21.86 9.33
CA TYR A 363 -4.77 20.98 8.52
C TYR A 363 -5.57 20.43 7.34
N ASN A 364 -5.08 20.62 6.12
CA ASN A 364 -5.92 20.51 4.91
C ASN A 364 -5.59 19.30 4.01
N HIS A 365 -5.04 18.23 4.61
CA HIS A 365 -4.66 17.01 3.90
C HIS A 365 -5.80 15.99 3.87
N ALA A 366 -6.69 16.04 4.88
CA ALA A 366 -7.76 15.06 5.04
C ALA A 366 -8.77 15.15 3.88
N PRO A 367 -9.25 14.00 3.37
CA PRO A 367 -10.12 13.97 2.21
C PRO A 367 -11.48 14.61 2.49
N ILE A 368 -12.01 15.31 1.49
CA ILE A 368 -13.39 15.81 1.47
C ILE A 368 -14.24 14.68 0.89
N ILE A 369 -15.22 14.18 1.64
CA ILE A 369 -16.06 13.04 1.23
C ILE A 369 -17.53 13.28 1.60
N ASP A 370 -18.46 12.66 0.87
CA ASP A 370 -19.85 12.59 1.34
C ASP A 370 -19.94 11.53 2.45
N MET A 371 -20.35 11.98 3.64
CA MET A 371 -20.45 11.12 4.82
C MET A 371 -21.75 10.31 4.86
N ASN A 372 -22.75 10.63 4.03
CA ASN A 372 -24.00 9.86 3.97
C ASN A 372 -23.76 8.42 3.51
N ASP A 373 -22.81 8.23 2.61
CA ASP A 373 -22.44 6.93 2.06
C ASP A 373 -21.75 6.03 3.10
N ARG A 374 -21.12 6.64 4.10
CA ARG A 374 -20.36 5.98 5.16
C ARG A 374 -21.18 5.74 6.42
N LEU A 375 -22.09 6.66 6.72
CA LEU A 375 -22.95 6.59 7.90
C LEU A 375 -24.28 5.87 7.63
N GLY A 376 -24.56 5.51 6.38
CA GLY A 376 -25.79 4.85 5.97
C GLY A 376 -26.99 5.80 5.92
N PRO A 377 -28.18 5.27 5.58
CA PRO A 377 -29.41 6.05 5.50
C PRO A 377 -29.71 6.77 6.82
N ARG A 378 -30.09 8.05 6.70
CA ARG A 378 -30.34 8.92 7.83
C ARG A 378 -31.76 8.69 8.36
N HIS A 379 -31.87 7.95 9.47
CA HIS A 379 -33.16 7.65 10.11
C HIS A 379 -33.44 8.54 11.33
N LYS A 380 -32.39 9.09 11.96
CA LYS A 380 -32.45 9.99 13.12
C LYS A 380 -31.49 11.17 12.94
N PRO A 381 -31.68 12.28 13.69
CA PRO A 381 -30.65 13.30 13.84
C PRO A 381 -29.36 12.71 14.41
N ARG A 382 -28.20 13.27 14.07
CA ARG A 382 -26.88 12.75 14.44
C ARG A 382 -26.10 13.73 15.31
N ILE A 383 -25.43 13.20 16.33
CA ILE A 383 -24.54 13.95 17.24
C ILE A 383 -23.09 13.52 16.97
N LEU A 384 -22.22 14.47 16.65
CA LEU A 384 -20.78 14.25 16.53
C LEU A 384 -20.07 14.48 17.85
N LEU A 385 -19.42 13.46 18.41
CA LEU A 385 -18.53 13.57 19.56
C LEU A 385 -17.09 13.64 19.06
N VAL A 386 -16.40 14.72 19.39
CA VAL A 386 -15.03 14.95 18.95
C VAL A 386 -14.05 14.55 20.05
N ASP A 387 -13.22 13.56 19.76
CA ASP A 387 -12.14 13.13 20.65
C ASP A 387 -10.93 14.08 20.60
N GLN A 388 -10.07 14.01 21.61
CA GLN A 388 -8.77 14.69 21.62
C GLN A 388 -7.68 13.76 22.17
N ARG A 389 -6.43 14.08 21.84
CA ARG A 389 -5.25 13.38 22.34
C ARG A 389 -5.10 13.57 23.87
N ARG A 390 -4.83 12.49 24.61
CA ARG A 390 -4.49 12.62 26.05
C ARG A 390 -3.23 13.45 26.26
N GLY A 391 -3.27 14.33 27.26
CA GLY A 391 -2.18 15.23 27.60
C GLY A 391 -2.09 16.48 26.71
N ASP A 392 -3.03 16.68 25.79
CA ASP A 392 -3.24 17.97 25.11
C ASP A 392 -3.42 19.08 26.15
N LYS A 393 -2.64 20.16 26.03
CA LYS A 393 -2.69 21.28 26.96
C LYS A 393 -3.96 22.10 26.83
N SER A 394 -4.62 22.10 25.68
CA SER A 394 -5.91 22.77 25.54
C SER A 394 -6.96 22.14 26.46
N VAL A 395 -6.93 20.81 26.67
CA VAL A 395 -7.88 20.07 27.52
C VAL A 395 -7.80 20.54 28.96
N SER A 396 -6.62 20.45 29.58
CA SER A 396 -6.48 20.85 30.99
C SER A 396 -6.64 22.35 31.21
N MET A 397 -6.17 23.18 30.27
CA MET A 397 -6.29 24.63 30.37
C MET A 397 -7.71 25.14 30.06
N GLY A 398 -8.48 24.37 29.29
CA GLY A 398 -9.91 24.57 29.07
C GLY A 398 -10.78 23.92 30.14
N LEU A 399 -10.25 23.65 31.33
CA LEU A 399 -10.99 23.07 32.47
C LEU A 399 -11.67 21.72 32.15
N ALA A 400 -11.04 20.92 31.29
CA ALA A 400 -11.51 19.59 30.90
C ALA A 400 -10.51 18.48 31.29
N GLY A 401 -11.01 17.26 31.37
CA GLY A 401 -10.24 16.04 31.65
C GLY A 401 -11.06 14.79 31.35
N SER A 402 -10.61 13.63 31.81
CA SER A 402 -11.27 12.34 31.52
C SER A 402 -12.75 12.32 31.92
N THR A 403 -13.09 12.92 33.06
CA THR A 403 -14.47 13.04 33.55
C THR A 403 -15.34 13.91 32.64
N THR A 404 -14.78 14.93 32.00
CA THR A 404 -15.47 15.77 31.02
C THR A 404 -15.87 14.98 29.78
N PHE A 405 -14.96 14.18 29.23
CA PHE A 405 -15.24 13.34 28.07
C PHE A 405 -16.25 12.24 28.40
N ARG A 406 -16.21 11.67 29.61
CA ARG A 406 -17.24 10.75 30.11
C ARG A 406 -18.62 11.42 30.14
N ARG A 407 -18.74 12.59 30.77
CA ARG A 407 -19.99 13.36 30.81
C ARG A 407 -20.50 13.71 29.41
N MET A 408 -19.60 14.04 28.49
CA MET A 408 -19.94 14.29 27.08
C MET A 408 -20.54 13.07 26.41
N PHE A 409 -19.98 11.88 26.66
CA PHE A 409 -20.47 10.62 26.13
C PHE A 409 -21.83 10.24 26.75
N GLU A 410 -21.95 10.32 28.08
CA GLU A 410 -23.18 10.05 28.83
C GLU A 410 -24.32 10.97 28.36
N HIS A 411 -24.05 12.27 28.18
CA HIS A 411 -25.06 13.21 27.70
C HIS A 411 -25.52 12.92 26.28
N ALA A 412 -24.64 12.40 25.42
CA ALA A 412 -25.04 11.95 24.09
C ALA A 412 -25.93 10.70 24.15
N LEU A 413 -25.66 9.79 25.10
CA LEU A 413 -26.48 8.59 25.31
C LEU A 413 -27.89 8.92 25.82
N GLU A 414 -28.02 9.94 26.67
CA GLU A 414 -29.31 10.48 27.17
C GLU A 414 -30.23 10.96 26.04
N MET A 415 -29.67 11.34 24.88
CA MET A 415 -30.42 11.70 23.68
C MET A 415 -30.79 10.45 22.86
N GLU A 416 -31.79 9.70 23.34
CA GLU A 416 -32.21 8.40 22.76
C GLU A 416 -32.75 8.47 21.32
N ASP A 417 -33.26 9.64 20.92
CA ASP A 417 -33.77 9.96 19.60
C ASP A 417 -32.67 10.36 18.59
N HIS A 418 -31.40 10.34 19.00
CA HIS A 418 -30.25 10.66 18.16
C HIS A 418 -29.32 9.45 17.94
N ASP A 419 -28.67 9.44 16.78
CA ASP A 419 -27.54 8.56 16.48
C ASP A 419 -26.22 9.24 16.87
N ILE A 420 -25.26 8.46 17.37
CA ILE A 420 -23.99 9.00 17.89
C ILE A 420 -22.86 8.67 16.90
N VAL A 421 -22.14 9.70 16.48
CA VAL A 421 -20.93 9.58 15.65
C VAL A 421 -19.74 10.02 16.48
N VAL A 422 -18.77 9.14 16.71
CA VAL A 422 -17.55 9.49 17.45
C VAL A 422 -16.40 9.67 16.47
N LYS A 423 -15.88 10.89 16.36
CA LYS A 423 -14.65 11.16 15.60
C LYS A 423 -13.44 11.05 16.50
N LEU A 424 -12.64 10.01 16.30
CA LEU A 424 -11.40 9.82 17.03
C LEU A 424 -10.29 10.74 16.51
N HIS A 425 -9.44 11.24 17.41
CA HIS A 425 -8.36 12.14 17.04
C HIS A 425 -7.22 11.36 16.34
N PRO A 426 -6.69 11.80 15.19
CA PRO A 426 -5.62 11.10 14.47
C PRO A 426 -4.39 10.80 15.35
N ASP A 427 -3.89 11.78 16.10
CA ASP A 427 -2.77 11.57 17.06
C ASP A 427 -3.08 10.56 18.19
N ALA A 428 -4.36 10.35 18.53
CA ALA A 428 -4.74 9.40 19.57
C ALA A 428 -4.67 7.95 19.08
N ILE A 429 -5.01 7.70 17.81
CA ILE A 429 -5.00 6.37 17.18
C ILE A 429 -3.62 6.04 16.61
N SER A 430 -3.05 6.94 15.81
CA SER A 430 -1.83 6.72 15.02
C SER A 430 -0.56 7.19 15.75
N GLY A 431 -0.68 8.14 16.68
CA GLY A 431 0.43 8.76 17.39
C GLY A 431 0.80 8.13 18.75
N GLY A 432 0.04 7.12 19.22
CA GLY A 432 0.33 6.40 20.46
C GLY A 432 0.11 7.21 21.75
N MET A 433 -0.61 8.33 21.65
CA MET A 433 -0.75 9.29 22.75
C MET A 433 -2.04 9.11 23.56
N GLY A 434 -2.91 8.18 23.16
CA GLY A 434 -4.13 7.78 23.88
C GLY A 434 -5.35 8.66 23.58
N SER A 435 -6.52 8.03 23.59
CA SER A 435 -7.85 8.62 23.36
C SER A 435 -8.61 8.83 24.67
N TYR A 436 -9.48 9.85 24.73
CA TYR A 436 -10.42 10.00 25.85
C TYR A 436 -11.72 9.25 25.60
N LEU A 437 -12.22 9.18 24.36
CA LEU A 437 -13.51 8.57 24.03
C LEU A 437 -13.46 7.07 23.74
N LEU A 438 -12.35 6.55 23.21
CA LEU A 438 -12.24 5.13 22.84
C LEU A 438 -12.56 4.16 23.99
N PRO A 439 -12.05 4.35 25.22
CA PRO A 439 -12.38 3.46 26.34
C PRO A 439 -13.87 3.48 26.72
N LEU A 440 -14.56 4.59 26.48
CA LEU A 440 -15.98 4.74 26.83
C LEU A 440 -16.89 4.01 25.83
N ILE A 441 -16.48 3.94 24.56
CA ILE A 441 -17.23 3.17 23.54
C ILE A 441 -17.29 1.69 23.94
N GLU A 442 -16.19 1.13 24.45
CA GLU A 442 -16.13 -0.25 24.93
C GLU A 442 -16.96 -0.48 26.19
N GLU A 443 -16.98 0.51 27.10
CA GLU A 443 -17.69 0.45 28.37
C GLU A 443 -19.22 0.51 28.22
N PHE A 444 -19.72 1.41 27.36
CA PHE A 444 -21.16 1.70 27.25
C PHE A 444 -21.87 0.93 26.12
N GLY A 445 -21.14 0.24 25.23
CA GLY A 445 -21.71 -0.54 24.12
C GLY A 445 -21.95 0.28 22.84
N ALA A 446 -22.04 -0.43 21.69
CA ALA A 446 -21.86 0.16 20.36
C ALA A 446 -23.13 0.29 19.49
N ASP A 447 -24.31 -0.14 19.95
CA ASP A 447 -25.47 -0.35 19.06
C ASP A 447 -25.97 0.93 18.37
N ARG A 448 -25.73 2.12 18.95
CA ARG A 448 -26.06 3.44 18.36
C ARG A 448 -24.84 4.31 18.06
N VAL A 449 -23.63 3.76 18.18
CA VAL A 449 -22.37 4.52 18.10
C VAL A 449 -21.60 4.12 16.84
N THR A 450 -21.48 5.07 15.91
CA THR A 450 -20.62 4.92 14.73
C THR A 450 -19.28 5.59 14.96
N VAL A 451 -18.18 4.83 14.86
CA VAL A 451 -16.84 5.35 15.09
C VAL A 451 -16.17 5.73 13.77
N ILE A 452 -15.66 6.96 13.70
CA ILE A 452 -14.85 7.46 12.59
C ILE A 452 -13.38 7.50 13.05
N ASP A 453 -12.64 6.45 12.68
CA ASP A 453 -11.23 6.23 13.05
C ASP A 453 -10.23 6.55 11.92
N TYR A 454 -10.72 7.05 10.79
CA TYR A 454 -9.93 7.47 9.63
C TYR A 454 -9.86 8.99 9.50
N GLU A 455 -8.99 9.46 8.60
CA GLU A 455 -8.85 10.89 8.27
C GLU A 455 -10.01 11.36 7.40
N VAL A 456 -10.66 12.44 7.81
CA VAL A 456 -11.75 13.08 7.07
C VAL A 456 -11.76 14.56 7.38
N ASN A 457 -12.04 15.38 6.37
CA ASN A 457 -12.19 16.81 6.53
C ASN A 457 -13.36 17.13 7.50
N PRO A 458 -13.17 17.99 8.53
CA PRO A 458 -14.21 18.31 9.49
C PRO A 458 -15.52 18.83 8.87
N PHE A 459 -15.46 19.63 7.79
CA PHE A 459 -16.66 20.14 7.13
C PHE A 459 -17.49 19.04 6.45
N SER A 460 -16.86 17.94 6.03
CA SER A 460 -17.59 16.76 5.55
C SER A 460 -18.36 16.07 6.67
N LEU A 461 -17.83 16.07 7.90
CA LEU A 461 -18.56 15.57 9.07
C LEU A 461 -19.73 16.48 9.42
N PHE A 462 -19.51 17.80 9.39
CA PHE A 462 -20.56 18.76 9.70
C PHE A 462 -21.76 18.60 8.78
N GLU A 463 -21.56 18.40 7.48
CA GLU A 463 -22.64 18.17 6.52
C GLU A 463 -23.56 16.99 6.90
N ALA A 464 -23.04 15.97 7.58
CA ALA A 464 -23.80 14.77 7.93
C ALA A 464 -24.31 14.70 9.38
N VAL A 465 -24.08 15.74 10.20
CA VAL A 465 -24.50 15.79 11.61
C VAL A 465 -25.29 17.07 11.93
N ASP A 466 -26.04 17.02 13.01
CA ASP A 466 -26.90 18.13 13.47
C ASP A 466 -26.28 18.87 14.64
N LYS A 467 -25.73 18.11 15.59
CA LYS A 467 -25.12 18.62 16.82
C LYS A 467 -23.66 18.18 16.90
N VAL A 468 -22.81 19.05 17.43
CA VAL A 468 -21.38 18.76 17.62
C VAL A 468 -21.01 18.97 19.08
N PHE A 469 -20.57 17.89 19.73
CA PHE A 469 -20.15 17.85 21.12
C PHE A 469 -18.62 17.86 21.18
N VAL A 470 -18.09 18.84 21.88
CA VAL A 470 -16.65 19.02 22.08
C VAL A 470 -16.34 19.20 23.56
N ALA A 471 -15.20 18.69 24.00
CA ALA A 471 -14.62 19.14 25.25
C ALA A 471 -14.09 20.57 25.08
N VAL A 472 -13.03 20.75 24.29
CA VAL A 472 -12.39 22.06 24.06
C VAL A 472 -11.82 22.24 22.63
N SER A 473 -12.07 21.27 21.75
CA SER A 473 -11.45 21.22 20.41
C SER A 473 -11.79 22.44 19.55
N GLN A 474 -10.84 22.90 18.73
CA GLN A 474 -11.07 23.95 17.73
C GLN A 474 -12.21 23.60 16.75
N ILE A 475 -12.41 22.30 16.48
CA ILE A 475 -13.46 21.79 15.58
C ILE A 475 -14.85 22.33 15.97
N GLY A 476 -15.10 22.62 17.25
CA GLY A 476 -16.37 23.23 17.66
C GLY A 476 -16.58 24.64 17.11
N LEU A 477 -15.53 25.45 16.96
CA LEU A 477 -15.66 26.77 16.32
C LEU A 477 -15.92 26.64 14.81
N GLU A 478 -15.28 25.67 14.16
CA GLU A 478 -15.50 25.39 12.74
C GLU A 478 -16.91 24.86 12.49
N ALA A 479 -17.47 24.10 13.43
CA ALA A 479 -18.87 23.67 13.40
C ALA A 479 -19.84 24.85 13.51
N LEU A 480 -19.52 25.89 14.30
CA LEU A 480 -20.31 27.14 14.32
C LEU A 480 -20.26 27.86 12.97
N PHE A 481 -19.11 27.87 12.30
CA PHE A 481 -19.00 28.42 10.93
C PHE A 481 -19.91 27.69 9.96
N ALA A 482 -20.01 26.36 10.08
CA ALA A 482 -20.91 25.52 9.29
C ALA A 482 -22.38 25.54 9.78
N GLY A 483 -22.73 26.40 10.74
CA GLY A 483 -24.11 26.57 11.22
C GLY A 483 -24.64 25.42 12.08
N LYS A 484 -23.77 24.68 12.78
CA LYS A 484 -24.15 23.54 13.63
C LYS A 484 -24.43 23.96 15.07
N ASP A 485 -25.29 23.19 15.74
CA ASP A 485 -25.52 23.32 17.19
C ASP A 485 -24.33 22.75 17.96
N VAL A 486 -23.56 23.61 18.63
CA VAL A 486 -22.33 23.18 19.32
C VAL A 486 -22.50 23.16 20.83
N TYR A 487 -22.09 22.05 21.46
CA TYR A 487 -22.10 21.84 22.91
C TYR A 487 -20.68 21.73 23.43
N CYS A 488 -20.36 22.56 24.43
CA CYS A 488 -19.03 22.64 25.02
C CYS A 488 -19.06 22.06 26.44
N PHE A 489 -18.37 20.94 26.64
CA PHE A 489 -18.27 20.26 27.94
C PHE A 489 -17.10 20.75 28.79
N GLY A 490 -16.07 21.31 28.15
CA GLY A 490 -15.07 22.15 28.78
C GLY A 490 -15.33 23.63 28.47
N VAL A 491 -14.27 24.44 28.59
CA VAL A 491 -14.30 25.88 28.32
C VAL A 491 -13.29 26.23 27.23
N PRO A 492 -13.61 25.98 25.94
CA PRO A 492 -12.81 26.51 24.84
C PRO A 492 -12.92 28.04 24.76
N PHE A 493 -12.02 28.67 24.01
CA PHE A 493 -11.92 30.14 23.93
C PHE A 493 -13.17 30.83 23.34
N TYR A 494 -13.97 30.10 22.56
CA TYR A 494 -15.20 30.56 21.92
C TYR A 494 -16.48 30.25 22.71
N ALA A 495 -16.38 29.53 23.84
CA ALA A 495 -17.50 29.27 24.75
C ALA A 495 -17.82 30.47 25.65
N GLY A 496 -19.04 30.59 26.17
CA GLY A 496 -19.44 31.62 27.14
C GLY A 496 -19.75 32.98 26.54
N TRP A 497 -19.84 33.09 25.20
CA TRP A 497 -20.16 34.33 24.49
C TRP A 497 -21.58 34.32 23.87
N GLY A 498 -22.39 33.31 24.19
CA GLY A 498 -23.75 33.15 23.67
C GLY A 498 -23.84 32.49 22.29
N LEU A 499 -22.76 31.87 21.79
CA LEU A 499 -22.72 31.14 20.51
C LEU A 499 -22.86 29.62 20.67
N THR A 500 -22.64 29.09 21.87
CA THR A 500 -22.55 27.66 22.17
C THR A 500 -23.46 27.28 23.33
N ASN A 501 -23.81 25.99 23.41
CA ASN A 501 -24.44 25.40 24.59
C ASN A 501 -23.36 25.00 25.59
N ASP A 502 -23.13 25.83 26.60
CA ASP A 502 -22.03 25.66 27.54
C ASP A 502 -22.47 24.87 28.78
N ILE A 503 -21.86 23.70 28.99
CA ILE A 503 -22.13 22.84 30.16
C ILE A 503 -21.43 23.37 31.41
N VAL A 504 -20.33 24.09 31.23
CA VAL A 504 -19.56 24.75 32.30
C VAL A 504 -19.73 26.26 32.15
N ALA A 505 -20.38 26.89 33.14
CA ALA A 505 -20.56 28.33 33.16
C ALA A 505 -19.22 29.06 33.36
N VAL A 506 -19.05 30.20 32.67
CA VAL A 506 -17.87 31.05 32.75
C VAL A 506 -18.27 32.47 33.14
N PRO A 507 -18.51 32.77 34.44
CA PRO A 507 -19.12 34.03 34.87
C PRO A 507 -18.35 35.31 34.46
N ARG A 508 -17.07 35.19 34.12
CA ARG A 508 -16.22 36.31 33.69
C ARG A 508 -16.42 36.72 32.23
N ARG A 509 -16.96 35.86 31.35
CA ARG A 509 -17.36 36.19 29.97
C ARG A 509 -18.79 36.71 30.02
N ARG A 510 -18.93 38.05 30.07
CA ARG A 510 -20.17 38.72 30.50
C ARG A 510 -21.00 39.28 29.36
N LEU A 511 -20.43 39.35 28.17
CA LEU A 511 -21.06 39.94 26.99
C LEU A 511 -21.43 38.85 25.99
N THR A 512 -22.50 39.07 25.23
CA THR A 512 -22.81 38.27 24.04
C THR A 512 -22.02 38.81 22.87
N ARG A 513 -21.46 37.92 22.03
CA ARG A 513 -20.69 38.30 20.84
C ARG A 513 -21.20 37.59 19.60
N THR A 514 -21.10 38.27 18.46
CA THR A 514 -21.45 37.64 17.18
C THR A 514 -20.32 36.74 16.68
N LEU A 515 -20.66 35.81 15.79
CA LEU A 515 -19.67 34.91 15.20
C LEU A 515 -18.57 35.67 14.46
N GLU A 516 -18.91 36.77 13.77
CA GLU A 516 -17.96 37.64 13.08
C GLU A 516 -17.03 38.37 14.04
N GLU A 517 -17.51 38.75 15.23
CA GLU A 517 -16.66 39.39 16.25
C GLU A 517 -15.63 38.41 16.80
N ILE A 518 -16.05 37.18 17.10
CA ILE A 518 -15.14 36.10 17.49
C ILE A 518 -14.14 35.81 16.36
N PHE A 519 -14.62 35.64 15.13
CA PHE A 519 -13.76 35.39 13.98
C PHE A 519 -12.75 36.53 13.77
N HIS A 520 -13.20 37.77 13.80
CA HIS A 520 -12.33 38.94 13.62
C HIS A 520 -11.23 38.97 14.67
N VAL A 521 -11.56 38.76 15.95
CA VAL A 521 -10.58 38.75 17.03
C VAL A 521 -9.53 37.64 16.82
N PHE A 522 -9.97 36.41 16.56
CA PHE A 522 -9.07 35.27 16.56
C PHE A 522 -8.34 35.04 15.23
N TYR A 523 -9.03 35.15 14.10
CA TYR A 523 -8.48 34.85 12.77
C TYR A 523 -7.90 36.09 12.07
N LEU A 524 -8.35 37.30 12.39
CA LEU A 524 -7.87 38.51 11.69
C LEU A 524 -6.96 39.38 12.57
N TYR A 525 -7.30 39.53 13.85
CA TYR A 525 -6.58 40.45 14.73
C TYR A 525 -5.36 39.81 15.40
N PHE A 526 -5.52 38.65 16.05
CA PHE A 526 -4.44 37.97 16.78
C PHE A 526 -3.64 36.96 15.94
N SER A 527 -4.07 36.66 14.72
CA SER A 527 -3.35 35.78 13.80
C SER A 527 -2.47 36.53 12.82
N ARG A 528 -1.36 35.89 12.41
CA ARG A 528 -0.42 36.33 11.39
C ARG A 528 -0.30 35.22 10.36
N TYR A 529 -0.13 35.61 9.10
CA TYR A 529 -0.10 34.68 7.97
C TYR A 529 1.15 34.92 7.13
N TRP A 530 1.58 33.90 6.40
CA TRP A 530 2.64 34.00 5.42
C TRP A 530 2.38 33.06 4.24
N VAL A 531 2.41 33.63 3.03
CA VAL A 531 2.17 32.90 1.79
C VAL A 531 3.41 33.05 0.89
N PRO A 532 4.13 31.96 0.57
CA PRO A 532 5.33 32.02 -0.26
C PRO A 532 5.06 32.62 -1.63
N GLY A 533 5.91 33.55 -2.08
CA GLY A 533 5.82 34.16 -3.41
C GLY A 533 4.61 35.09 -3.60
N SER A 534 3.86 35.40 -2.54
CA SER A 534 2.78 36.38 -2.57
C SER A 534 3.28 37.71 -1.99
N ASN A 535 2.84 38.84 -2.58
CA ASN A 535 3.02 40.16 -1.98
C ASN A 535 2.00 40.45 -0.85
N TYR A 536 1.02 39.56 -0.69
CA TYR A 536 -0.07 39.67 0.28
C TYR A 536 -0.06 38.46 1.23
N HIS A 537 -0.08 38.74 2.53
CA HIS A 537 0.04 37.74 3.60
C HIS A 537 -1.16 37.84 4.56
N GLU A 538 -2.37 37.83 4.00
CA GLU A 538 -3.63 37.82 4.76
C GLU A 538 -4.29 36.44 4.71
N LEU A 539 -5.30 36.20 5.56
CA LEU A 539 -5.99 34.92 5.66
C LEU A 539 -6.58 34.49 4.31
N GLU A 540 -7.18 35.43 3.58
CA GLU A 540 -7.79 35.21 2.27
C GLU A 540 -6.78 34.61 1.28
N ASN A 541 -5.56 35.15 1.26
CA ASN A 541 -4.50 34.64 0.39
C ASN A 541 -4.04 33.25 0.82
N LEU A 542 -4.03 32.97 2.14
CA LEU A 542 -3.71 31.64 2.62
C LEU A 542 -4.81 30.64 2.27
N ILE A 543 -6.09 31.02 2.35
CA ILE A 543 -7.21 30.17 1.93
C ILE A 543 -7.04 29.84 0.44
N GLU A 544 -6.79 30.82 -0.42
CA GLU A 544 -6.55 30.60 -1.86
C GLU A 544 -5.33 29.72 -2.11
N HIS A 545 -4.24 29.97 -1.39
CA HIS A 545 -3.03 29.16 -1.47
C HIS A 545 -3.31 27.70 -1.09
N ILE A 546 -4.04 27.47 0.00
CA ILE A 546 -4.43 26.12 0.43
C ILE A 546 -5.36 25.49 -0.59
N VAL A 547 -6.38 26.19 -1.07
CA VAL A 547 -7.33 25.65 -2.07
C VAL A 547 -6.61 25.25 -3.36
N LYS A 548 -5.64 26.04 -3.80
CA LYS A 548 -4.84 25.77 -4.99
C LYS A 548 -3.86 24.61 -4.82
N ASN A 549 -3.26 24.47 -3.64
CA ASN A 549 -2.15 23.54 -3.40
C ASN A 549 -2.53 22.30 -2.59
N ARG A 550 -3.73 22.26 -2.01
CA ARG A 550 -4.27 21.04 -1.40
C ARG A 550 -4.63 20.06 -2.50
N PHE A 551 -4.27 18.80 -2.30
CA PHE A 551 -4.62 17.73 -3.22
C PHE A 551 -6.15 17.61 -3.27
N GLN A 552 -6.75 17.87 -4.43
CA GLN A 552 -8.17 17.62 -4.64
C GLN A 552 -8.38 16.11 -4.83
N THR A 553 -8.60 15.40 -3.73
CA THR A 553 -9.19 14.07 -3.76
C THR A 553 -10.70 14.26 -3.96
N THR A 554 -11.17 14.35 -5.21
CA THR A 554 -12.61 14.30 -5.49
C THR A 554 -13.15 12.96 -5.01
N ALA A 555 -14.06 13.02 -4.05
CA ALA A 555 -14.80 11.89 -3.51
C ALA A 555 -15.59 11.16 -4.59
N ALA A 556 -15.45 9.84 -4.62
CA ALA A 556 -16.51 8.94 -5.04
C ALA A 556 -16.37 7.65 -4.23
N VAL A 557 -17.04 7.60 -3.08
CA VAL A 557 -17.42 6.33 -2.44
C VAL A 557 -18.86 6.46 -1.94
N SER A 558 -19.82 6.36 -2.87
CA SER A 558 -21.12 5.73 -2.63
C SER A 558 -21.33 4.59 -3.61
N ALA A 559 -22.07 3.60 -3.15
CA ALA A 559 -22.30 2.35 -3.83
C ALA A 559 -23.32 2.50 -4.98
N VAL A 560 -22.92 1.95 -6.14
CA VAL A 560 -23.73 1.47 -7.29
C VAL A 560 -24.50 2.53 -8.09
N VAL A 561 -23.99 2.89 -9.29
CA VAL A 561 -24.66 2.75 -10.61
C VAL A 561 -23.61 2.93 -11.73
N LYS A 562 -23.81 2.14 -12.81
CA LYS A 562 -23.23 2.09 -14.17
C LYS A 562 -22.33 3.22 -14.71
N PRO A 563 -21.44 2.88 -15.66
CA PRO A 563 -20.25 3.65 -16.01
C PRO A 563 -20.57 4.86 -16.88
N ILE A 564 -19.97 6.00 -16.53
CA ILE A 564 -19.81 7.14 -17.42
C ILE A 564 -18.31 7.21 -17.75
N ALA A 565 -17.99 7.01 -19.01
CA ALA A 565 -16.62 7.06 -19.53
C ALA A 565 -16.04 8.47 -19.40
N SER A 566 -14.82 8.58 -18.87
CA SER A 566 -13.66 9.21 -19.54
C SER A 566 -12.53 9.58 -18.56
N GLN A 567 -11.53 8.70 -18.48
CA GLN A 567 -10.07 8.94 -18.45
C GLN A 567 -9.35 7.90 -17.54
N PRO A 568 -8.33 7.17 -18.04
CA PRO A 568 -7.67 6.12 -17.27
C PRO A 568 -6.83 6.73 -16.14
N VAL A 569 -7.17 6.40 -14.89
CA VAL A 569 -6.32 6.69 -13.72
C VAL A 569 -5.04 5.88 -13.87
N ALA A 570 -3.89 6.56 -13.99
CA ALA A 570 -2.58 5.92 -14.06
C ALA A 570 -2.35 4.98 -12.86
N LEU A 571 -2.10 3.68 -13.12
CA LEU A 571 -1.82 2.69 -12.08
C LEU A 571 -0.55 3.05 -11.29
N ARG A 572 -0.66 3.14 -9.97
CA ARG A 572 0.45 3.38 -9.05
C ARG A 572 0.87 2.06 -8.40
N ILE A 573 2.05 1.58 -8.79
CA ILE A 573 2.58 0.27 -8.42
C ILE A 573 3.75 0.47 -7.46
N LEU A 574 3.61 -0.05 -6.23
CA LEU A 574 4.69 -0.07 -5.26
C LEU A 574 5.32 -1.46 -5.25
N MET A 575 6.54 -1.56 -5.74
CA MET A 575 7.30 -2.81 -5.77
C MET A 575 8.16 -2.94 -4.52
N ILE A 576 8.23 -4.13 -3.93
CA ILE A 576 9.07 -4.41 -2.76
C ILE A 576 10.11 -5.45 -3.15
N VAL A 577 11.39 -5.07 -3.05
CA VAL A 577 12.51 -5.91 -3.45
C VAL A 577 13.35 -6.27 -2.22
N PRO A 578 13.62 -7.56 -1.94
CA PRO A 578 14.36 -8.00 -0.77
C PRO A 578 15.88 -7.80 -0.92
N SER A 579 16.30 -6.82 -1.72
CA SER A 579 17.70 -6.43 -1.90
C SER A 579 17.82 -5.07 -2.57
N GLY A 580 18.66 -4.20 -2.03
CA GLY A 580 19.08 -2.92 -2.61
C GLY A 580 20.27 -3.08 -3.56
N ARG A 581 20.81 -4.30 -3.70
CA ARG A 581 21.85 -4.57 -4.70
C ARG A 581 21.20 -4.58 -6.08
N MET A 582 21.86 -3.94 -7.05
CA MET A 582 21.56 -4.12 -8.47
C MET A 582 22.07 -5.48 -8.99
N GLY A 583 21.70 -6.56 -8.30
CA GLY A 583 21.89 -7.94 -8.74
C GLY A 583 20.85 -8.32 -9.79
N ALA A 584 20.64 -9.63 -9.98
CA ALA A 584 19.62 -10.13 -10.88
C ALA A 584 18.23 -9.54 -10.56
N SER A 585 17.78 -9.67 -9.31
CA SER A 585 16.43 -9.24 -8.91
C SER A 585 16.20 -7.73 -9.03
N GLY A 586 17.11 -6.92 -8.48
CA GLY A 586 16.99 -5.45 -8.57
C GLY A 586 17.02 -4.93 -10.00
N ARG A 587 17.80 -5.56 -10.90
CA ARG A 587 17.92 -5.10 -12.28
C ARG A 587 16.73 -5.48 -13.16
N TYR A 588 16.19 -6.69 -13.01
CA TYR A 588 14.97 -7.01 -13.76
C TYR A 588 13.79 -6.18 -13.25
N MET A 589 13.69 -5.93 -11.93
CA MET A 589 12.63 -5.07 -11.37
C MET A 589 12.75 -3.62 -11.85
N GLN A 590 13.98 -3.09 -11.99
CA GLN A 590 14.21 -1.81 -12.65
C GLN A 590 13.69 -1.83 -14.10
N ASN A 591 14.14 -2.78 -14.92
CA ASN A 591 13.76 -2.87 -16.34
C ASN A 591 12.24 -3.05 -16.54
N LEU A 592 11.61 -3.85 -15.67
CA LEU A 592 10.17 -4.08 -15.66
C LEU A 592 9.43 -2.79 -15.24
N GLY A 593 9.92 -2.11 -14.20
CA GLY A 593 9.40 -0.83 -13.75
C GLY A 593 9.46 0.25 -14.83
N GLU A 594 10.57 0.34 -15.57
CA GLU A 594 10.71 1.26 -16.72
C GLU A 594 9.66 1.00 -17.79
N SER A 595 9.43 -0.27 -18.11
CA SER A 595 8.46 -0.70 -19.13
C SER A 595 7.01 -0.50 -18.68
N LEU A 596 6.75 -0.48 -17.37
CA LEU A 596 5.45 -0.09 -16.80
C LEU A 596 5.26 1.43 -16.83
N VAL A 597 6.31 2.20 -16.52
CA VAL A 597 6.29 3.66 -16.59
C VAL A 597 6.04 4.15 -18.01
N SER A 598 6.68 3.55 -19.02
CA SER A 598 6.42 3.88 -20.44
C SER A 598 4.97 3.61 -20.87
N ARG A 599 4.23 2.79 -20.10
CA ARG A 599 2.81 2.46 -20.30
C ARG A 599 1.86 3.26 -19.42
N GLY A 600 2.31 4.39 -18.89
CA GLY A 600 1.46 5.29 -18.10
C GLY A 600 1.27 4.86 -16.65
N CYS A 601 2.03 3.89 -16.13
CA CYS A 601 2.05 3.57 -14.70
C CYS A 601 3.00 4.52 -13.94
N GLN A 602 2.81 4.65 -12.63
CA GLN A 602 3.81 5.21 -11.73
C GLN A 602 4.40 4.08 -10.90
N VAL A 603 5.73 4.03 -10.78
CA VAL A 603 6.42 2.95 -10.07
C VAL A 603 7.31 3.49 -8.95
N LEU A 604 7.10 2.97 -7.74
CA LEU A 604 7.96 3.19 -6.57
C LEU A 604 8.52 1.85 -6.11
N ILE A 605 9.85 1.73 -6.06
CA ILE A 605 10.53 0.54 -5.56
C ILE A 605 11.02 0.77 -4.14
N LEU A 606 10.55 -0.04 -3.20
CA LEU A 606 11.11 -0.15 -1.85
C LEU A 606 12.10 -1.31 -1.81
N ALA A 607 13.33 -1.06 -1.37
CA ALA A 607 14.38 -2.09 -1.37
C ALA A 607 15.18 -2.16 -0.06
N GLU A 608 15.65 -3.36 0.29
CA GLU A 608 16.47 -3.59 1.48
C GLU A 608 17.93 -3.13 1.30
N GLY A 609 18.37 -2.09 2.03
CA GLY A 609 19.76 -1.62 1.99
C GLY A 609 19.96 -0.38 1.11
N ARG A 610 21.16 -0.21 0.53
CA ARG A 610 21.48 0.98 -0.29
C ARG A 610 20.66 0.97 -1.56
N VAL A 611 19.99 2.08 -1.87
CA VAL A 611 19.18 2.25 -3.07
C VAL A 611 19.83 3.23 -4.05
N GLN A 612 19.41 3.15 -5.32
CA GLN A 612 19.89 4.02 -6.39
C GLN A 612 19.07 5.31 -6.48
N PRO A 613 19.59 6.36 -7.15
CA PRO A 613 18.79 7.50 -7.58
C PRO A 613 17.64 7.08 -8.51
N ALA A 614 16.64 7.94 -8.66
CA ALA A 614 15.57 7.70 -9.63
C ALA A 614 16.13 7.64 -11.05
N GLU A 615 15.75 6.59 -11.80
CA GLU A 615 16.19 6.36 -13.18
C GLU A 615 14.96 6.05 -14.04
N ASN A 616 14.84 6.71 -15.20
CA ASN A 616 13.76 6.48 -16.19
C ASN A 616 12.34 6.48 -15.59
N GLY A 617 12.09 7.37 -14.61
CA GLY A 617 10.79 7.52 -13.95
C GLY A 617 10.51 6.51 -12.83
N VAL A 618 11.39 5.53 -12.60
CA VAL A 618 11.31 4.59 -11.47
C VAL A 618 12.04 5.19 -10.26
N ARG A 619 11.30 5.41 -9.17
CA ARG A 619 11.89 5.93 -7.92
C ARG A 619 12.25 4.79 -6.99
N TRP A 620 13.42 4.84 -6.37
CA TRP A 620 13.82 3.88 -5.34
C TRP A 620 13.82 4.50 -3.94
N SER A 621 13.50 3.71 -2.93
CA SER A 621 13.53 4.09 -1.52
C SER A 621 14.00 2.92 -0.66
N THR A 622 14.82 3.19 0.34
CA THR A 622 15.26 2.15 1.28
C THR A 622 14.11 1.75 2.20
N ILE A 623 13.98 0.45 2.48
CA ILE A 623 13.13 -0.07 3.55
C ILE A 623 13.82 0.18 4.89
N ASP A 624 13.29 1.11 5.65
CA ASP A 624 13.72 1.43 7.01
C ASP A 624 12.57 1.34 8.01
N PHE A 625 12.90 0.89 9.23
CA PHE A 625 11.96 0.68 10.32
C PHE A 625 12.34 1.55 11.51
N GLU A 626 11.34 2.09 12.20
CA GLU A 626 11.47 2.73 13.51
C GLU A 626 10.65 1.92 14.52
N GLY A 627 11.33 1.18 15.40
CA GLY A 627 10.69 0.13 16.19
C GLY A 627 10.16 -0.99 15.29
N PHE A 628 8.94 -1.48 15.54
CA PHE A 628 8.35 -2.59 14.76
C PHE A 628 7.67 -2.16 13.45
N ARG A 629 7.65 -0.86 13.15
CA ARG A 629 6.90 -0.28 12.03
C ARG A 629 7.83 0.41 11.05
N LEU A 630 7.42 0.55 9.79
CA LEU A 630 8.16 1.35 8.79
C LEU A 630 8.45 2.76 9.33
N SER A 631 9.56 3.39 8.95
CA SER A 631 9.88 4.72 9.46
C SER A 631 8.77 5.73 9.11
N PRO A 632 8.55 6.77 9.93
CA PRO A 632 7.55 7.80 9.65
C PRO A 632 7.71 8.43 8.27
N SER A 633 8.96 8.70 7.85
CA SER A 633 9.28 9.29 6.55
C SER A 633 8.92 8.35 5.39
N LEU A 634 9.16 7.05 5.54
CA LEU A 634 8.78 6.06 4.55
C LEU A 634 7.27 5.87 4.49
N ARG A 635 6.58 5.83 5.64
CA ARG A 635 5.11 5.79 5.69
C ARG A 635 4.47 7.01 5.02
N ALA A 636 4.97 8.21 5.28
CA ALA A 636 4.50 9.43 4.62
C ALA A 636 4.72 9.38 3.10
N ARG A 637 5.86 8.84 2.64
CA ARG A 637 6.13 8.63 1.22
C ARG A 637 5.17 7.62 0.58
N ILE A 638 4.89 6.52 1.27
CA ILE A 638 3.91 5.51 0.84
C ILE A 638 2.51 6.13 0.76
N ALA A 639 2.12 6.89 1.78
CA ALA A 639 0.84 7.58 1.84
C ALA A 639 0.70 8.62 0.71
N GLY A 640 1.74 9.41 0.43
CA GLY A 640 1.75 10.35 -0.69
C GLY A 640 1.79 9.67 -2.06
N PHE A 641 2.35 8.47 -2.17
CA PHE A 641 2.33 7.68 -3.41
C PHE A 641 0.97 7.01 -3.64
N MET A 642 0.23 6.65 -2.59
CA MET A 642 -1.08 6.00 -2.65
C MET A 642 -1.12 4.81 -3.63
N PRO A 643 -0.36 3.73 -3.40
CA PRO A 643 -0.30 2.62 -4.34
C PRO A 643 -1.69 1.99 -4.56
N ASN A 644 -2.00 1.66 -5.81
CA ASN A 644 -3.13 0.78 -6.14
C ASN A 644 -2.75 -0.68 -5.89
N VAL A 645 -1.50 -1.03 -6.21
CA VAL A 645 -0.96 -2.39 -6.09
C VAL A 645 0.36 -2.37 -5.34
N VAL A 646 0.52 -3.31 -4.41
CA VAL A 646 1.79 -3.67 -3.78
C VAL A 646 2.29 -4.96 -4.43
N TYR A 647 3.40 -4.87 -5.16
CA TYR A 647 4.02 -6.01 -5.83
C TYR A 647 5.29 -6.45 -5.09
N MET A 648 5.15 -7.47 -4.24
CA MET A 648 6.23 -7.95 -3.38
C MET A 648 7.01 -9.08 -4.05
N ASN A 649 8.33 -8.96 -4.11
CA ASN A 649 9.20 -10.01 -4.63
C ASN A 649 9.81 -10.86 -3.51
N GLY A 650 9.70 -12.18 -3.65
CA GLY A 650 10.24 -13.17 -2.72
C GLY A 650 9.51 -13.23 -1.37
N VAL A 651 10.06 -14.01 -0.45
CA VAL A 651 9.43 -14.38 0.83
C VAL A 651 10.17 -13.87 2.07
N ARG A 652 11.11 -12.92 1.89
CA ARG A 652 11.93 -12.44 3.02
C ARG A 652 11.13 -11.70 4.06
N THR A 653 11.49 -11.92 5.33
CA THR A 653 10.78 -11.40 6.50
C THR A 653 10.56 -9.88 6.45
N ARG A 654 11.58 -9.10 6.08
CA ARG A 654 11.49 -7.63 6.00
C ARG A 654 10.59 -7.16 4.86
N ALA A 655 10.73 -7.75 3.67
CA ALA A 655 9.86 -7.48 2.53
C ALA A 655 8.39 -7.80 2.85
N GLN A 656 8.12 -8.95 3.47
CA GLN A 656 6.76 -9.37 3.88
C GLN A 656 6.13 -8.41 4.87
N ARG A 657 6.87 -7.96 5.88
CA ARG A 657 6.38 -6.94 6.82
C ARG A 657 6.06 -5.63 6.13
N THR A 658 6.97 -5.19 5.26
CA THR A 658 6.80 -3.96 4.49
C THR A 658 5.54 -4.06 3.65
N ALA A 659 5.31 -5.19 2.97
CA ALA A 659 4.12 -5.43 2.16
C ALA A 659 2.84 -5.39 3.00
N LEU A 660 2.80 -6.13 4.12
CA LEU A 660 1.64 -6.15 5.01
C LEU A 660 1.34 -4.77 5.61
N GLU A 661 2.36 -4.03 6.01
CA GLU A 661 2.18 -2.67 6.54
C GLU A 661 1.74 -1.69 5.44
N VAL A 662 2.32 -1.74 4.24
CA VAL A 662 1.90 -0.91 3.10
C VAL A 662 0.45 -1.20 2.73
N VAL A 663 0.05 -2.47 2.64
CA VAL A 663 -1.34 -2.88 2.35
C VAL A 663 -2.28 -2.35 3.44
N ALA A 664 -1.90 -2.47 4.72
CA ALA A 664 -2.70 -1.93 5.82
C ALA A 664 -2.80 -0.40 5.80
N LEU A 665 -1.76 0.31 5.34
CA LEU A 665 -1.74 1.77 5.25
C LEU A 665 -2.49 2.34 4.04
N SER A 666 -2.51 1.60 2.92
CA SER A 666 -3.00 2.12 1.63
C SER A 666 -4.28 1.45 1.13
N GLY A 667 -4.64 0.26 1.64
CA GLY A 667 -5.71 -0.57 1.09
C GLY A 667 -5.37 -1.19 -0.27
N ALA A 668 -4.12 -1.07 -0.74
CA ALA A 668 -3.68 -1.58 -2.04
C ALA A 668 -3.89 -3.10 -2.18
N ALA A 669 -4.13 -3.55 -3.40
CA ALA A 669 -4.13 -4.98 -3.72
C ALA A 669 -2.70 -5.55 -3.59
N LEU A 670 -2.55 -6.69 -2.90
CA LEU A 670 -1.27 -7.37 -2.78
C LEU A 670 -1.08 -8.35 -3.94
N ALA A 671 0.06 -8.26 -4.62
CA ALA A 671 0.54 -9.23 -5.58
C ALA A 671 1.93 -9.75 -5.15
N ILE A 672 2.19 -11.04 -5.32
CA ILE A 672 3.43 -11.68 -4.84
C ILE A 672 4.16 -12.39 -5.97
N GLN A 673 5.42 -12.03 -6.19
CA GLN A 673 6.35 -12.70 -7.08
C GLN A 673 7.17 -13.76 -6.34
N SER A 674 7.05 -15.00 -6.80
CA SER A 674 7.83 -16.13 -6.33
C SER A 674 8.99 -16.42 -7.29
N GLU A 675 10.21 -16.05 -6.86
CA GLU A 675 11.45 -16.22 -7.65
C GLU A 675 12.36 -17.36 -7.17
N ASP A 676 12.28 -17.72 -5.89
CA ASP A 676 12.99 -18.84 -5.27
C ASP A 676 11.97 -19.73 -4.54
N ASP A 677 12.20 -21.05 -4.51
CA ASP A 677 11.34 -21.96 -3.75
C ASP A 677 11.48 -21.69 -2.25
N ASP A 678 10.40 -21.18 -1.67
CA ASP A 678 10.32 -20.81 -0.26
C ASP A 678 10.52 -21.99 0.69
N ILE A 679 10.15 -23.21 0.26
CA ILE A 679 10.36 -24.43 1.05
C ILE A 679 11.84 -24.78 1.15
N ASP A 680 12.56 -24.80 0.02
CA ASP A 680 14.00 -25.12 -0.01
C ASP A 680 14.79 -24.10 0.83
N VAL A 681 14.41 -22.84 0.73
CA VAL A 681 15.00 -21.75 1.50
C VAL A 681 14.72 -21.91 3.01
N TYR A 682 13.50 -22.30 3.39
CA TYR A 682 13.15 -22.55 4.78
C TYR A 682 13.96 -23.72 5.38
N LEU A 683 14.09 -24.81 4.63
CA LEU A 683 14.88 -25.99 5.00
C LEU A 683 16.37 -25.68 5.14
N HIS A 684 16.94 -24.93 4.21
CA HIS A 684 18.37 -24.57 4.23
C HIS A 684 18.76 -23.78 5.49
N HIS A 685 17.87 -22.92 5.96
CA HIS A 685 18.11 -22.09 7.16
C HIS A 685 17.61 -22.73 8.47
N ASN A 686 16.92 -23.88 8.39
CA ASN A 686 16.40 -24.63 9.53
C ASN A 686 16.46 -26.14 9.29
N THR A 687 17.61 -26.75 9.55
CA THR A 687 17.84 -28.18 9.31
C THR A 687 16.96 -29.11 10.15
N ASP A 688 16.44 -28.65 11.29
CA ASP A 688 15.53 -29.41 12.17
C ASP A 688 14.04 -29.03 11.98
N ALA A 689 13.71 -28.22 10.97
CA ALA A 689 12.34 -27.75 10.79
C ALA A 689 11.43 -28.80 10.12
N ASN A 690 10.22 -28.92 10.66
CA ASN A 690 9.19 -29.77 10.09
C ASN A 690 8.45 -29.04 8.95
N VAL A 691 8.80 -29.33 7.69
CA VAL A 691 8.13 -28.73 6.52
C VAL A 691 6.63 -29.03 6.47
N GLU A 692 6.17 -30.15 7.03
CA GLU A 692 4.76 -30.52 6.98
C GLU A 692 3.86 -29.46 7.63
N HIS A 693 4.30 -28.80 8.71
CA HIS A 693 3.50 -27.73 9.31
C HIS A 693 3.43 -26.49 8.42
N LEU A 694 4.52 -26.19 7.68
CA LEU A 694 4.59 -25.03 6.78
C LEU A 694 3.65 -25.20 5.59
N ILE A 695 3.63 -26.38 4.98
CA ILE A 695 2.83 -26.68 3.79
C ILE A 695 1.41 -27.16 4.11
N SER A 696 1.12 -27.54 5.36
CA SER A 696 -0.24 -27.96 5.75
C SER A 696 -1.30 -26.88 5.51
N LEU A 697 -0.88 -25.63 5.34
CA LEU A 697 -1.72 -24.48 5.05
C LEU A 697 -1.65 -24.03 3.59
N ASP A 698 -0.98 -24.77 2.70
CA ASP A 698 -0.86 -24.48 1.27
C ASP A 698 -1.95 -25.25 0.50
N GLN A 699 -3.21 -24.83 0.69
CA GLN A 699 -4.39 -25.46 0.10
C GLN A 699 -5.48 -24.42 -0.23
N PRO A 700 -6.30 -24.57 -1.28
CA PRO A 700 -7.27 -23.53 -1.67
C PRO A 700 -8.16 -23.07 -0.50
N SER A 701 -8.62 -24.01 0.33
CA SER A 701 -9.38 -23.76 1.56
C SER A 701 -8.68 -24.35 2.79
N ILE A 702 -8.63 -23.62 3.91
CA ILE A 702 -8.07 -24.11 5.19
C ILE A 702 -9.21 -24.58 6.11
N SER A 703 -9.11 -25.80 6.64
CA SER A 703 -10.02 -26.28 7.69
C SER A 703 -9.58 -25.84 9.09
N GLU A 704 -10.51 -25.81 10.05
CA GLU A 704 -10.17 -25.53 11.46
C GLU A 704 -9.14 -26.50 12.03
N ALA A 705 -9.16 -27.77 11.60
CA ALA A 705 -8.21 -28.79 12.03
C ALA A 705 -6.78 -28.47 11.55
N HIS A 706 -6.62 -28.07 10.28
CA HIS A 706 -5.32 -27.65 9.75
C HIS A 706 -4.80 -26.41 10.48
N LEU A 707 -5.68 -25.44 10.74
CA LEU A 707 -5.31 -24.24 11.49
C LEU A 707 -4.91 -24.57 12.94
N ALA A 708 -5.67 -25.42 13.63
CA ALA A 708 -5.38 -25.84 14.99
C ALA A 708 -4.05 -26.60 15.08
N LYS A 709 -3.76 -27.47 14.11
CA LYS A 709 -2.46 -28.17 14.02
C LYS A 709 -1.31 -27.18 13.86
N PHE A 710 -1.42 -26.24 12.92
CA PHE A 710 -0.41 -25.20 12.74
C PHE A 710 -0.22 -24.36 14.00
N LEU A 711 -1.31 -23.93 14.65
CA LEU A 711 -1.23 -23.15 15.88
C LEU A 711 -0.58 -23.93 17.04
N ALA A 712 -0.76 -25.25 17.10
CA ALA A 712 -0.17 -26.10 18.13
C ALA A 712 1.32 -26.39 17.89
N GLU A 713 1.72 -26.55 16.63
CA GLU A 713 3.07 -26.98 16.24
C GLU A 713 4.01 -25.79 15.93
N ASN A 714 3.47 -24.60 15.62
CA ASN A 714 4.29 -23.44 15.30
C ASN A 714 5.15 -23.00 16.50
N ASN A 715 6.41 -22.66 16.23
CA ASN A 715 7.33 -22.14 17.24
C ASN A 715 7.04 -20.65 17.52
N TRP A 716 6.08 -20.40 18.40
CA TRP A 716 5.67 -19.05 18.77
C TRP A 716 6.75 -18.19 19.41
N VAL A 717 7.71 -18.81 20.10
CA VAL A 717 8.87 -18.08 20.64
C VAL A 717 9.75 -17.57 19.50
N HIS A 718 9.95 -18.40 18.47
CA HIS A 718 10.66 -17.99 17.28
C HIS A 718 9.90 -16.90 16.51
N THR A 719 8.61 -17.12 16.23
CA THR A 719 7.75 -16.10 15.58
C THR A 719 7.77 -14.78 16.35
N ALA A 720 7.60 -14.79 17.68
CA ALA A 720 7.63 -13.57 18.49
C ALA A 720 8.99 -12.88 18.43
N ARG A 721 10.10 -13.63 18.47
CA ARG A 721 11.45 -13.08 18.33
C ARG A 721 11.63 -12.41 16.97
N VAL A 722 11.24 -13.11 15.91
CA VAL A 722 11.27 -12.58 14.55
C VAL A 722 10.46 -11.29 14.54
N LEU A 723 9.17 -11.33 14.88
CA LEU A 723 8.25 -10.18 14.89
C LEU A 723 8.77 -9.00 15.73
N SER A 724 9.50 -9.27 16.82
CA SER A 724 10.08 -8.24 17.67
C SER A 724 11.36 -7.57 17.15
N ASP A 725 12.00 -8.14 16.13
CA ASP A 725 13.22 -7.59 15.55
C ASP A 725 12.99 -7.24 14.07
N PRO A 726 12.79 -5.96 13.72
CA PRO A 726 12.63 -5.53 12.33
C PRO A 726 13.91 -5.72 11.49
N GLN A 727 15.06 -5.90 12.14
CA GLN A 727 16.33 -6.21 11.48
C GLN A 727 16.53 -7.73 11.32
N TYR A 728 15.61 -8.55 11.82
CA TYR A 728 15.69 -9.99 11.70
C TYR A 728 15.55 -10.43 10.24
N ASP A 729 16.68 -10.80 9.65
CA ASP A 729 16.75 -11.28 8.27
C ASP A 729 16.84 -12.81 8.26
N ARG A 730 15.67 -13.45 8.29
CA ARG A 730 15.50 -14.82 7.77
C ARG A 730 14.72 -14.76 6.47
N TRP A 731 15.03 -15.71 5.60
CA TRP A 731 14.37 -15.79 4.31
C TRP A 731 12.91 -16.22 4.38
N VAL A 732 12.48 -17.00 5.38
CA VAL A 732 11.08 -17.44 5.52
C VAL A 732 10.69 -17.51 7.00
N GLU A 733 9.65 -16.77 7.37
CA GLU A 733 8.95 -16.92 8.66
C GLU A 733 7.54 -17.47 8.38
N PRO A 734 7.11 -18.58 9.02
CA PRO A 734 5.87 -19.27 8.65
C PRO A 734 4.62 -18.38 8.69
N VAL A 735 4.42 -17.58 9.74
CA VAL A 735 3.23 -16.74 9.90
C VAL A 735 3.19 -15.64 8.85
N LEU A 736 4.29 -14.92 8.65
CA LEU A 736 4.38 -13.88 7.62
C LEU A 736 4.14 -14.44 6.22
N ARG A 737 4.76 -15.58 5.89
CA ARG A 737 4.57 -16.30 4.61
C ARG A 737 3.11 -16.66 4.37
N ILE A 738 2.46 -17.28 5.34
CA ILE A 738 1.06 -17.69 5.21
C ILE A 738 0.17 -16.46 5.04
N LEU A 739 0.36 -15.42 5.84
CA LEU A 739 -0.44 -14.20 5.76
C LEU A 739 -0.29 -13.53 4.39
N THR A 740 0.94 -13.36 3.89
CA THR A 740 1.15 -12.71 2.59
C THR A 740 0.52 -13.52 1.46
N ASN A 741 0.78 -14.83 1.38
CA ASN A 741 0.20 -15.67 0.32
C ASN A 741 -1.34 -15.70 0.40
N ARG A 742 -1.91 -15.68 1.60
CA ARG A 742 -3.38 -15.63 1.77
C ARG A 742 -4.00 -14.27 1.49
N MET A 743 -3.28 -13.18 1.69
CA MET A 743 -3.76 -11.83 1.38
C MET A 743 -3.54 -11.44 -0.08
N ALA A 744 -2.62 -12.09 -0.79
CA ALA A 744 -2.37 -11.83 -2.20
C ALA A 744 -3.65 -12.00 -3.03
N LYS A 745 -3.97 -11.03 -3.88
CA LYS A 745 -5.02 -11.16 -4.90
C LYS A 745 -4.48 -11.78 -6.19
N LEU A 746 -3.18 -11.65 -6.43
CA LEU A 746 -2.47 -12.20 -7.57
C LEU A 746 -1.18 -12.87 -7.08
N HIS A 747 -0.94 -14.09 -7.53
CA HIS A 747 0.39 -14.70 -7.47
C HIS A 747 1.07 -14.51 -8.81
N THR A 748 2.38 -14.34 -8.78
CA THR A 748 3.21 -14.39 -9.96
C THR A 748 4.39 -15.30 -9.69
N ALA A 749 4.87 -16.00 -10.71
CA ALA A 749 5.96 -16.96 -10.55
C ALA A 749 7.00 -16.79 -11.65
N ILE A 750 8.25 -17.11 -11.32
CA ILE A 750 9.36 -16.94 -12.26
C ILE A 750 9.24 -17.81 -13.52
N TRP A 751 8.56 -18.96 -13.44
CA TRP A 751 8.31 -19.86 -14.56
C TRP A 751 7.09 -20.77 -14.35
N HIS A 752 6.66 -21.49 -15.40
CA HIS A 752 5.42 -22.27 -15.44
C HIS A 752 5.24 -23.29 -14.31
N PRO A 753 6.21 -24.18 -13.99
CA PRO A 753 6.00 -25.19 -12.94
C PRO A 753 5.71 -24.57 -11.57
N PHE A 754 6.29 -23.40 -11.29
CA PHE A 754 6.05 -22.71 -10.03
C PHE A 754 4.70 -22.00 -10.05
N ALA A 755 4.28 -21.42 -11.18
CA ALA A 755 2.95 -20.86 -11.35
C ALA A 755 1.86 -21.93 -11.15
N GLU A 756 2.01 -23.10 -11.77
CA GLU A 756 1.07 -24.23 -11.62
C GLU A 756 0.94 -24.69 -10.18
N ARG A 757 2.06 -24.79 -9.46
CA ARG A 757 2.06 -25.10 -8.03
C ARG A 757 1.29 -24.06 -7.22
N LEU A 758 1.56 -22.77 -7.40
CA LEU A 758 0.90 -21.69 -6.66
C LEU A 758 -0.61 -21.63 -6.96
N ALA A 759 -1.00 -21.79 -8.22
CA ALA A 759 -2.41 -21.84 -8.63
C ALA A 759 -3.14 -23.00 -7.94
N LYS A 760 -2.51 -24.18 -7.90
CA LYS A 760 -3.05 -25.37 -7.22
C LYS A 760 -3.12 -25.21 -5.70
N GLU A 761 -2.09 -24.65 -5.08
CA GLU A 761 -1.98 -24.50 -3.63
C GLU A 761 -2.91 -23.41 -3.09
N TYR A 762 -3.12 -22.31 -3.83
CA TYR A 762 -3.86 -21.16 -3.31
C TYR A 762 -5.21 -20.91 -3.98
N GLY A 763 -5.47 -21.49 -5.15
CA GLY A 763 -6.73 -21.31 -5.88
C GLY A 763 -6.98 -19.86 -6.29
N LYS A 764 -5.94 -19.17 -6.74
CA LYS A 764 -5.94 -17.73 -7.03
C LYS A 764 -5.37 -17.43 -8.42
N PRO A 765 -5.73 -16.26 -9.00
CA PRO A 765 -5.07 -15.72 -10.17
C PRO A 765 -3.55 -15.88 -10.08
N THR A 766 -2.95 -16.52 -11.08
CA THR A 766 -1.51 -16.78 -11.10
C THR A 766 -0.94 -16.52 -12.49
N LEU A 767 0.10 -15.69 -12.58
CA LEU A 767 0.74 -15.29 -13.83
C LEU A 767 2.23 -15.68 -13.85
N VAL A 768 2.76 -16.07 -15.01
CA VAL A 768 4.21 -16.24 -15.19
C VAL A 768 4.85 -14.88 -15.46
N VAL A 769 5.77 -14.46 -14.60
CA VAL A 769 6.55 -13.23 -14.73
C VAL A 769 8.04 -13.58 -14.65
N PRO A 770 8.70 -13.81 -15.80
CA PRO A 770 10.12 -14.15 -15.83
C PRO A 770 11.00 -12.88 -15.68
N PRO A 771 12.32 -13.03 -15.43
CA PRO A 771 13.26 -11.94 -15.58
C PRO A 771 13.21 -11.39 -17.02
N VAL A 772 13.34 -10.07 -17.16
CA VAL A 772 13.13 -9.39 -18.44
C VAL A 772 14.42 -8.86 -19.09
N ALA A 773 14.42 -8.84 -20.42
CA ALA A 773 15.44 -8.21 -21.27
C ALA A 773 14.87 -6.95 -21.96
N ARG A 774 15.69 -5.90 -22.09
CA ARG A 774 15.29 -4.66 -22.76
C ARG A 774 15.36 -4.82 -24.27
N ASN A 775 14.62 -4.01 -25.02
CA ASN A 775 14.71 -3.97 -26.49
C ASN A 775 16.15 -3.76 -26.98
N SER A 776 16.96 -2.98 -26.26
CA SER A 776 18.39 -2.79 -26.58
C SER A 776 19.23 -4.05 -26.43
N ASP A 777 18.84 -5.00 -25.58
CA ASP A 777 19.58 -6.25 -25.37
C ASP A 777 19.45 -7.17 -26.60
N PHE A 778 18.34 -7.07 -27.34
CA PHE A 778 18.09 -7.80 -28.59
C PHE A 778 18.83 -7.23 -29.81
N SER A 779 19.29 -5.96 -29.74
CA SER A 779 19.99 -5.27 -30.82
C SER A 779 21.50 -5.16 -30.63
N ARG A 780 22.02 -5.34 -29.40
CA ARG A 780 23.45 -5.14 -29.03
C ARG A 780 24.29 -6.43 -28.97
N GLY A 781 23.77 -7.56 -29.43
CA GLY A 781 24.33 -8.90 -29.18
C GLY A 781 25.58 -9.28 -29.97
N ASN A 782 25.82 -8.68 -31.14
CA ASN A 782 26.86 -9.15 -32.06
C ASN A 782 28.08 -8.22 -32.07
N LEU A 783 29.19 -8.70 -31.51
CA LEU A 783 30.52 -8.12 -31.68
C LEU A 783 31.08 -8.49 -33.05
N SER A 784 31.87 -7.61 -33.66
CA SER A 784 32.71 -7.98 -34.80
C SER A 784 33.75 -9.04 -34.38
N GLN A 785 34.30 -9.78 -35.34
CA GLN A 785 35.36 -10.76 -35.04
C GLN A 785 36.59 -10.11 -34.41
N GLU A 786 36.94 -8.89 -34.83
CA GLU A 786 38.05 -8.11 -34.29
C GLU A 786 37.79 -7.65 -32.85
N GLU A 787 36.58 -7.15 -32.57
CA GLU A 787 36.17 -6.75 -31.21
C GLU A 787 36.19 -7.94 -30.26
N ARG A 788 35.63 -9.09 -30.67
CA ARG A 788 35.66 -10.32 -29.88
C ARG A 788 37.10 -10.76 -29.62
N ALA A 789 37.96 -10.77 -30.64
CA ALA A 789 39.35 -11.16 -30.49
C ALA A 789 40.14 -10.23 -29.57
N SER A 790 39.91 -8.93 -29.67
CA SER A 790 40.54 -7.92 -28.81
C SER A 790 40.19 -8.13 -27.33
N ILE A 791 38.91 -8.36 -27.03
CA ILE A 791 38.44 -8.58 -25.66
C ILE A 791 38.99 -9.89 -25.11
N LEU A 792 38.92 -11.00 -25.86
CA LEU A 792 39.45 -12.30 -25.39
C LEU A 792 40.95 -12.23 -25.10
N THR A 793 41.72 -11.57 -25.98
CA THR A 793 43.16 -11.37 -25.79
C THR A 793 43.47 -10.59 -24.51
N ARG A 794 42.64 -9.58 -24.16
CA ARG A 794 42.77 -8.81 -22.90
C ARG A 794 42.63 -9.69 -21.67
N TYR A 795 41.78 -10.71 -21.73
CA TYR A 795 41.61 -11.71 -20.66
C TYR A 795 42.54 -12.92 -20.80
N GLY A 796 43.48 -12.88 -21.74
CA GLY A 796 44.45 -13.95 -21.97
C GLY A 796 43.86 -15.20 -22.62
N ILE A 797 42.63 -15.18 -23.15
CA ILE A 797 42.00 -16.30 -23.85
C ILE A 797 42.33 -16.24 -25.34
N ASP A 798 42.76 -17.37 -25.94
CA ASP A 798 43.00 -17.45 -27.38
C ASP A 798 41.69 -17.24 -28.17
N PRO A 799 41.59 -16.21 -29.05
CA PRO A 799 40.39 -15.92 -29.83
C PRO A 799 39.88 -17.06 -30.70
N LYS A 800 40.73 -18.03 -31.06
CA LYS A 800 40.35 -19.21 -31.88
C LYS A 800 39.57 -20.26 -31.10
N ARG A 801 39.52 -20.15 -29.77
CA ARG A 801 38.82 -21.13 -28.91
C ARG A 801 37.32 -20.93 -28.94
N ILE A 802 36.59 -22.04 -28.81
CA ILE A 802 35.16 -22.04 -28.52
C ILE A 802 34.99 -21.81 -27.02
N VAL A 803 34.41 -20.67 -26.66
CA VAL A 803 34.29 -20.17 -25.28
C VAL A 803 32.94 -20.59 -24.68
N PHE A 804 32.99 -21.53 -23.74
CA PHE A 804 31.88 -21.87 -22.85
C PHE A 804 31.91 -20.94 -21.64
N PHE A 805 30.79 -20.28 -21.36
CA PHE A 805 30.67 -19.29 -20.29
C PHE A 805 29.67 -19.74 -19.24
N LEU A 806 30.15 -20.03 -18.03
CA LEU A 806 29.33 -20.31 -16.86
C LEU A 806 29.18 -19.03 -16.04
N GLY A 807 28.08 -18.31 -16.28
CA GLY A 807 27.77 -17.03 -15.64
C GLY A 807 26.75 -17.19 -14.51
N GLY A 808 27.17 -16.98 -13.27
CA GLY A 808 26.30 -17.13 -12.10
C GLY A 808 27.03 -17.64 -10.86
N SER A 809 26.33 -17.67 -9.73
CA SER A 809 26.88 -18.25 -8.51
C SER A 809 27.00 -19.77 -8.62
N VAL A 810 28.15 -20.30 -8.17
CA VAL A 810 28.37 -21.75 -8.03
C VAL A 810 28.14 -22.10 -6.57
N TYR A 811 27.23 -23.04 -6.34
CA TYR A 811 26.77 -23.42 -5.00
C TYR A 811 27.46 -24.70 -4.52
N ASP A 812 27.64 -24.83 -3.21
CA ASP A 812 28.33 -25.95 -2.54
C ASP A 812 27.43 -27.17 -2.26
N TYR A 813 26.12 -27.02 -2.44
CA TYR A 813 25.13 -28.08 -2.23
C TYR A 813 24.78 -28.88 -3.49
N SER A 814 25.36 -28.55 -4.66
CA SER A 814 25.17 -29.29 -5.92
C SER A 814 26.50 -29.77 -6.50
N ASN A 815 26.50 -30.96 -7.11
CA ASN A 815 27.63 -31.52 -7.85
C ASN A 815 27.66 -31.13 -9.34
N ASP A 816 26.68 -30.35 -9.81
CA ASP A 816 26.52 -30.00 -11.23
C ASP A 816 27.78 -29.37 -11.84
N PHE A 817 28.48 -28.53 -11.07
CA PHE A 817 29.71 -27.89 -11.55
C PHE A 817 30.82 -28.92 -11.84
N GLN A 818 31.01 -29.93 -10.99
CA GLN A 818 32.03 -30.96 -11.25
C GLN A 818 31.65 -31.85 -12.43
N ILE A 819 30.37 -32.20 -12.56
CA ILE A 819 29.85 -32.97 -13.69
C ILE A 819 30.06 -32.18 -14.98
N PHE A 820 29.78 -30.87 -14.96
CA PHE A 820 30.02 -29.99 -16.09
C PHE A 820 31.50 -29.95 -16.50
N LEU A 821 32.44 -29.80 -15.57
CA LEU A 821 33.88 -29.85 -15.89
C LEU A 821 34.28 -31.18 -16.54
N ARG A 822 33.80 -32.30 -16.01
CA ARG A 822 34.05 -33.63 -16.61
C ARG A 822 33.42 -33.76 -18.00
N SER A 823 32.24 -33.20 -18.20
CA SER A 823 31.56 -33.20 -19.51
C SER A 823 32.31 -32.37 -20.56
N LEU A 824 32.97 -31.28 -20.16
CA LEU A 824 33.84 -30.51 -21.06
C LEU A 824 35.09 -31.30 -21.46
N ASN A 825 35.65 -32.11 -20.58
CA ASN A 825 36.74 -33.04 -20.94
C ASN A 825 36.25 -34.08 -21.95
N GLU A 826 35.10 -34.70 -21.72
CA GLU A 826 34.51 -35.65 -22.69
C GLU A 826 34.19 -34.98 -24.02
N LEU A 827 33.70 -33.74 -24.01
CA LEU A 827 33.41 -32.95 -25.22
C LEU A 827 34.67 -32.62 -26.00
N SER A 828 35.76 -32.28 -25.31
CA SER A 828 37.04 -31.96 -25.94
C SER A 828 37.67 -33.16 -26.66
N ASN A 829 37.33 -34.40 -26.28
CA ASN A 829 37.78 -35.59 -26.99
C ASN A 829 37.01 -35.82 -28.31
N ARG A 830 35.94 -35.06 -28.56
CA ARG A 830 35.05 -35.18 -29.72
C ARG A 830 35.28 -34.09 -30.76
N THR A 831 36.29 -33.24 -30.57
CA THR A 831 36.59 -32.12 -31.48
C THR A 831 38.08 -31.79 -31.49
N ASP A 832 38.59 -31.41 -32.66
CA ASP A 832 39.92 -30.80 -32.77
C ASP A 832 39.89 -29.29 -32.46
N ALA A 833 38.69 -28.68 -32.34
CA ALA A 833 38.56 -27.27 -32.03
C ALA A 833 38.93 -27.00 -30.56
N PRO A 834 39.87 -26.08 -30.28
CA PRO A 834 40.30 -25.85 -28.91
C PRO A 834 39.20 -25.17 -28.09
N LEU A 835 38.98 -25.65 -26.86
CA LEU A 835 37.91 -25.15 -25.99
C LEU A 835 38.45 -24.18 -24.92
N ALA A 836 37.60 -23.26 -24.46
CA ALA A 836 37.85 -22.42 -23.30
C ALA A 836 36.64 -22.41 -22.36
N LEU A 837 36.88 -22.34 -21.06
CA LEU A 837 35.86 -22.17 -20.02
C LEU A 837 36.09 -20.85 -19.28
N ILE A 838 35.08 -19.98 -19.28
CA ILE A 838 35.06 -18.79 -18.42
C ILE A 838 34.00 -18.99 -17.34
N VAL A 839 34.40 -18.88 -16.07
CA VAL A 839 33.49 -18.95 -14.92
C VAL A 839 33.42 -17.57 -14.27
N ALA A 840 32.23 -16.96 -14.24
CA ALA A 840 32.04 -15.63 -13.68
C ALA A 840 30.91 -15.59 -12.65
N GLY A 841 31.26 -15.41 -11.38
CA GLY A 841 30.27 -15.33 -10.30
C GLY A 841 30.85 -15.55 -8.92
N ARG A 842 29.98 -15.60 -7.90
CA ARG A 842 30.40 -15.83 -6.51
C ARG A 842 30.32 -17.30 -6.17
N SER A 843 31.28 -17.81 -5.41
CA SER A 843 31.30 -19.18 -4.91
C SER A 843 31.96 -19.24 -3.55
N LYS A 844 31.50 -20.17 -2.70
CA LYS A 844 32.20 -20.57 -1.47
C LYS A 844 33.24 -21.66 -1.74
N LEU A 845 33.13 -22.34 -2.88
CA LEU A 845 34.06 -23.38 -3.30
C LEU A 845 35.36 -22.77 -3.83
N PRO A 846 36.51 -23.42 -3.62
CA PRO A 846 37.78 -23.01 -4.20
C PRO A 846 37.81 -23.32 -5.70
N LEU A 847 37.12 -22.52 -6.51
CA LEU A 847 36.90 -22.80 -7.94
C LEU A 847 38.21 -22.98 -8.71
N ASP A 848 39.24 -22.16 -8.45
CA ASP A 848 40.55 -22.27 -9.12
C ASP A 848 41.16 -23.66 -8.93
N ARG A 849 41.06 -24.19 -7.71
CA ARG A 849 41.57 -25.52 -7.36
C ARG A 849 40.74 -26.62 -8.03
N ILE A 850 39.41 -26.54 -7.95
CA ILE A 850 38.51 -27.55 -8.53
C ILE A 850 38.69 -27.62 -10.05
N VAL A 851 38.79 -26.47 -10.71
CA VAL A 851 39.03 -26.39 -12.15
C VAL A 851 40.42 -26.94 -12.50
N ALA A 852 41.47 -26.56 -11.76
CA ALA A 852 42.83 -27.06 -12.01
C ALA A 852 42.98 -28.58 -11.79
N GLU A 853 42.23 -29.15 -10.84
CA GLU A 853 42.26 -30.59 -10.53
C GLU A 853 41.40 -31.43 -11.49
N THR A 854 40.33 -30.85 -12.06
CA THR A 854 39.32 -31.60 -12.82
C THR A 854 39.38 -31.35 -14.33
N LEU A 855 39.63 -30.11 -14.78
CA LEU A 855 39.58 -29.74 -16.19
C LEU A 855 40.89 -30.08 -16.89
N GLY A 856 40.82 -30.70 -18.06
CA GLY A 856 41.97 -31.12 -18.84
C GLY A 856 42.83 -29.94 -19.29
N ARG A 857 44.16 -30.12 -19.31
CA ARG A 857 45.15 -29.06 -19.61
C ARG A 857 45.01 -28.43 -21.01
N HIS A 858 44.36 -29.12 -21.94
CA HIS A 858 44.09 -28.66 -23.29
C HIS A 858 42.91 -27.68 -23.37
N ILE A 859 42.08 -27.58 -22.33
CA ILE A 859 40.99 -26.60 -22.22
C ILE A 859 41.51 -25.40 -21.41
N GLN A 860 41.47 -24.21 -22.02
CA GLN A 860 41.87 -23.00 -21.32
C GLN A 860 40.78 -22.58 -20.33
N SER A 861 41.13 -22.07 -19.15
CA SER A 861 40.13 -21.58 -18.20
C SER A 861 40.45 -20.20 -17.64
N LEU A 862 39.39 -19.46 -17.28
CA LEU A 862 39.46 -18.18 -16.59
C LEU A 862 38.37 -18.12 -15.53
N ILE A 863 38.75 -17.78 -14.31
CA ILE A 863 37.83 -17.61 -13.19
C ILE A 863 37.79 -16.14 -12.81
N VAL A 864 36.59 -15.57 -12.83
CA VAL A 864 36.33 -14.17 -12.51
C VAL A 864 35.38 -14.13 -11.31
N PRO A 865 35.89 -14.02 -10.07
CA PRO A 865 35.05 -14.05 -8.89
C PRO A 865 34.28 -12.72 -8.72
N GLY A 866 32.95 -12.80 -8.82
CA GLY A 866 32.04 -11.68 -8.57
C GLY A 866 32.31 -10.39 -9.37
N PRO A 867 32.39 -10.45 -10.71
CA PRO A 867 32.72 -9.27 -11.53
C PRO A 867 31.64 -8.17 -11.44
N PRO A 868 32.02 -6.90 -11.70
CA PRO A 868 31.07 -5.85 -12.01
C PRO A 868 30.15 -6.23 -13.19
N ASP A 869 28.94 -5.68 -13.24
CA ASP A 869 27.96 -6.00 -14.29
C ASP A 869 28.48 -5.69 -15.70
N SER A 870 29.27 -4.62 -15.88
CA SER A 870 29.87 -4.28 -17.17
C SER A 870 30.80 -5.39 -17.68
N VAL A 871 31.66 -5.90 -16.79
CA VAL A 871 32.56 -7.03 -17.08
C VAL A 871 31.77 -8.30 -17.35
N PHE A 872 30.76 -8.59 -16.53
CA PHE A 872 29.90 -9.76 -16.76
C PHE A 872 29.24 -9.72 -18.15
N MET A 873 28.70 -8.57 -18.55
CA MET A 873 28.08 -8.39 -19.87
C MET A 873 29.11 -8.48 -21.00
N GLU A 874 30.32 -7.94 -20.81
CA GLU A 874 31.43 -8.09 -21.76
C GLU A 874 31.79 -9.57 -21.96
N LEU A 875 31.94 -10.34 -20.89
CA LEU A 875 32.21 -11.78 -20.93
C LEU A 875 31.07 -12.58 -21.59
N THR A 876 29.82 -12.19 -21.34
CA THR A 876 28.65 -12.83 -21.98
C THR A 876 28.65 -12.58 -23.51
N LYS A 877 29.06 -11.39 -23.96
CA LYS A 877 29.12 -11.05 -25.38
C LYS A 877 30.20 -11.81 -26.14
N VAL A 878 31.35 -12.06 -25.53
CA VAL A 878 32.44 -12.82 -26.17
C VAL A 878 32.24 -14.33 -26.14
N ALA A 879 31.39 -14.83 -25.25
CA ALA A 879 31.06 -16.25 -25.17
C ALA A 879 30.44 -16.79 -26.47
N ASP A 880 30.77 -18.02 -26.82
CA ASP A 880 30.13 -18.76 -27.90
C ASP A 880 28.94 -19.58 -27.40
N VAL A 881 29.00 -20.01 -26.14
CA VAL A 881 27.96 -20.79 -25.47
C VAL A 881 27.81 -20.28 -24.04
N CYS A 882 26.58 -20.06 -23.58
CA CYS A 882 26.28 -19.68 -22.20
C CYS A 882 25.67 -20.86 -21.43
N CYS A 883 26.18 -21.17 -20.25
CA CYS A 883 25.91 -22.43 -19.58
C CYS A 883 25.28 -22.21 -18.21
N SER A 884 24.17 -22.93 -17.94
CA SER A 884 23.61 -23.18 -16.62
C SER A 884 23.19 -24.66 -16.53
N PRO A 885 24.15 -25.59 -16.62
CA PRO A 885 23.85 -27.02 -16.60
C PRO A 885 23.39 -27.45 -15.20
N GLY A 886 22.51 -28.44 -15.13
CA GLY A 886 21.98 -28.94 -13.87
C GLY A 886 21.24 -30.27 -14.05
N GLY A 887 21.17 -31.06 -12.99
CA GLY A 887 20.36 -32.28 -12.93
C GLY A 887 18.92 -32.05 -12.43
N GLU A 888 18.15 -33.12 -12.37
CA GLU A 888 16.80 -33.10 -11.79
C GLU A 888 16.87 -32.88 -10.28
N SER A 889 16.45 -31.70 -9.84
CA SER A 889 16.29 -31.37 -8.42
C SER A 889 15.10 -30.45 -8.23
N ARG A 890 14.57 -30.39 -7.00
CA ARG A 890 13.52 -29.46 -6.62
C ARG A 890 13.92 -28.00 -6.86
N PHE A 891 15.18 -27.68 -6.58
CA PHE A 891 15.77 -26.38 -6.82
C PHE A 891 15.74 -25.98 -8.30
N GLU A 892 16.05 -26.90 -9.22
CA GLU A 892 15.99 -26.63 -10.67
C GLU A 892 14.55 -26.60 -11.20
N LEU A 893 13.61 -27.34 -10.59
CA LEU A 893 12.21 -27.40 -11.03
C LEU A 893 11.48 -26.05 -10.99
N TYR A 894 11.74 -25.24 -9.96
CA TYR A 894 11.05 -23.96 -9.74
C TYR A 894 11.91 -22.74 -10.05
N ARG A 895 12.95 -22.91 -10.88
CA ARG A 895 13.94 -21.87 -11.17
C ARG A 895 14.06 -21.57 -12.66
N LEU A 896 14.29 -20.29 -12.94
CA LEU A 896 14.75 -19.79 -14.23
C LEU A 896 16.07 -19.04 -14.02
N PRO A 897 17.21 -19.53 -14.53
CA PRO A 897 18.49 -18.84 -14.40
C PRO A 897 18.47 -17.48 -15.12
N SER A 898 18.24 -16.39 -14.38
CA SER A 898 18.07 -15.03 -14.90
C SER A 898 19.19 -14.54 -15.84
N ARG A 899 20.40 -15.11 -15.75
CA ARG A 899 21.52 -14.76 -16.65
C ARG A 899 21.37 -15.37 -18.04
N LEU A 900 20.68 -16.51 -18.18
CA LEU A 900 20.38 -17.12 -19.48
C LEU A 900 19.40 -16.27 -20.30
N VAL A 901 18.47 -15.57 -19.67
CA VAL A 901 17.53 -14.66 -20.35
C VAL A 901 18.27 -13.67 -21.25
N LYS A 902 19.32 -13.02 -20.72
CA LYS A 902 20.12 -12.07 -21.49
C LYS A 902 20.98 -12.76 -22.55
N SER A 903 21.52 -13.93 -22.25
CA SER A 903 22.27 -14.73 -23.23
C SER A 903 21.39 -15.06 -24.44
N MET A 904 20.17 -15.54 -24.20
CA MET A 904 19.21 -15.85 -25.26
C MET A 904 18.78 -14.58 -26.02
N ALA A 905 18.50 -13.47 -25.33
CA ALA A 905 18.17 -12.19 -25.98
C ALA A 905 19.29 -11.69 -26.91
N MET A 906 20.56 -11.94 -26.56
CA MET A 906 21.72 -11.63 -27.39
C MET A 906 21.99 -12.66 -28.51
N GLY A 907 21.15 -13.68 -28.65
CA GLY A 907 21.34 -14.75 -29.63
C GLY A 907 22.48 -15.72 -29.31
N LYS A 908 22.83 -15.88 -28.03
CA LYS A 908 23.82 -16.87 -27.60
C LYS A 908 23.14 -18.22 -27.36
N PRO A 909 23.63 -19.32 -27.94
CA PRO A 909 23.11 -20.65 -27.62
C PRO A 909 23.40 -20.96 -26.15
N ILE A 910 22.45 -21.66 -25.52
CA ILE A 910 22.53 -21.99 -24.10
C ILE A 910 22.64 -23.50 -23.84
N VAL A 911 23.26 -23.86 -22.73
CA VAL A 911 23.24 -25.22 -22.16
C VAL A 911 22.45 -25.18 -20.85
N VAL A 912 21.45 -26.04 -20.71
CA VAL A 912 20.55 -26.09 -19.55
C VAL A 912 20.07 -27.52 -19.25
N GLY A 913 19.77 -27.85 -18.00
CA GLY A 913 19.20 -29.14 -17.62
C GLY A 913 17.74 -29.30 -18.06
N LYS A 914 17.28 -30.54 -18.33
CA LYS A 914 15.87 -30.85 -18.65
C LYS A 914 14.95 -30.85 -17.42
N CYS A 915 14.98 -29.76 -16.66
CA CYS A 915 14.13 -29.57 -15.50
C CYS A 915 13.66 -28.11 -15.46
N GLY A 916 12.47 -27.86 -14.91
CA GLY A 916 11.93 -26.51 -14.76
C GLY A 916 11.90 -25.75 -16.09
N PHE A 917 12.67 -24.67 -16.18
CA PHE A 917 12.81 -23.88 -17.41
C PHE A 917 13.27 -24.70 -18.62
N GLY A 918 14.25 -25.59 -18.45
CA GLY A 918 14.79 -26.35 -19.58
C GLY A 918 13.80 -27.35 -20.17
N ALA A 919 12.77 -27.75 -19.43
CA ALA A 919 11.69 -28.60 -19.94
C ALA A 919 10.77 -27.86 -20.94
N SER A 920 10.75 -26.52 -20.90
CA SER A 920 10.02 -25.69 -21.87
C SER A 920 10.80 -25.45 -23.17
N LEU A 921 12.03 -25.94 -23.27
CA LEU A 921 12.92 -25.76 -24.42
C LEU A 921 13.05 -27.06 -25.22
N ARG A 922 13.60 -26.94 -26.43
CA ARG A 922 13.75 -28.03 -27.38
C ARG A 922 15.23 -28.24 -27.73
N HIS A 923 15.71 -29.45 -27.46
CA HIS A 923 17.10 -29.82 -27.69
C HIS A 923 17.48 -29.64 -29.17
N GLY A 924 18.55 -28.89 -29.42
CA GLY A 924 19.07 -28.62 -30.76
C GLY A 924 18.25 -27.64 -31.60
N GLU A 925 17.14 -27.12 -31.06
CA GLU A 925 16.35 -26.06 -31.66
C GLU A 925 16.70 -24.72 -31.02
N ASN A 926 16.41 -24.53 -29.73
CA ASN A 926 16.63 -23.26 -29.00
C ASN A 926 17.55 -23.40 -27.77
N ALA A 927 17.97 -24.61 -27.44
CA ALA A 927 18.99 -24.89 -26.41
C ALA A 927 19.69 -26.24 -26.64
N ALA A 928 20.85 -26.43 -26.03
CA ALA A 928 21.39 -27.75 -25.74
C ALA A 928 20.90 -28.18 -24.34
N ILE A 929 20.30 -29.36 -24.24
CA ILE A 929 19.58 -29.81 -23.05
C ILE A 929 20.33 -30.99 -22.48
N THR A 930 20.70 -30.92 -21.20
CA THR A 930 21.40 -31.99 -20.49
C THR A 930 20.42 -32.79 -19.64
N GLU A 931 20.53 -34.11 -19.65
CA GLU A 931 19.68 -35.03 -18.88
C GLU A 931 20.52 -35.91 -17.94
N GLY A 932 19.97 -36.20 -16.76
CA GLY A 932 20.64 -36.98 -15.73
C GLY A 932 21.90 -36.32 -15.17
N LEU A 933 22.73 -37.13 -14.49
CA LEU A 933 23.98 -36.69 -13.84
C LEU A 933 25.21 -37.40 -14.41
N ASP A 934 25.20 -37.70 -15.72
CA ASP A 934 26.29 -38.39 -16.41
C ASP A 934 27.10 -37.42 -17.31
N PRO A 935 28.41 -37.24 -17.08
CA PRO A 935 29.26 -36.38 -17.89
C PRO A 935 29.27 -36.72 -19.40
N LYS A 936 29.17 -38.01 -19.76
CA LYS A 936 29.19 -38.43 -21.17
C LYS A 936 27.91 -38.04 -21.89
N SER A 937 26.76 -38.25 -21.26
CA SER A 937 25.45 -37.79 -21.72
C SER A 937 25.43 -36.27 -21.94
N TRP A 938 25.98 -35.50 -21.00
CA TRP A 938 26.05 -34.04 -21.12
C TRP A 938 26.95 -33.62 -22.29
N ALA A 939 28.10 -34.29 -22.47
CA ALA A 939 29.00 -34.05 -23.59
C ALA A 939 28.37 -34.40 -24.95
N GLU A 940 27.62 -35.51 -25.03
CA GLU A 940 26.84 -35.88 -26.21
C GLU A 940 25.89 -34.75 -26.61
N SER A 941 25.10 -34.27 -25.65
CA SER A 941 24.13 -33.18 -25.85
C SER A 941 24.80 -31.87 -26.28
N MET A 942 26.00 -31.59 -25.80
CA MET A 942 26.77 -30.40 -26.19
C MET A 942 27.51 -30.54 -27.53
N THR A 943 27.59 -31.74 -28.13
CA THR A 943 28.34 -31.97 -29.38
C THR A 943 27.81 -31.11 -30.53
N ILE A 944 26.51 -30.83 -30.55
CA ILE A 944 25.87 -29.95 -31.55
C ILE A 944 26.45 -28.52 -31.52
N LEU A 945 26.93 -28.08 -30.36
CA LEU A 945 27.46 -26.73 -30.16
C LEU A 945 28.90 -26.59 -30.64
N LEU A 946 29.54 -27.65 -31.12
CA LEU A 946 30.90 -27.58 -31.69
C LEU A 946 30.90 -26.93 -33.09
N LYS A 947 29.79 -27.01 -33.82
CA LYS A 947 29.64 -26.43 -35.15
C LYS A 947 29.14 -24.98 -35.08
N GLU A 948 29.81 -24.08 -35.78
CA GLU A 948 29.44 -22.65 -35.78
C GLU A 948 28.04 -22.41 -36.35
N HIS A 949 27.67 -23.10 -37.43
CA HIS A 949 26.34 -23.02 -38.03
C HIS A 949 25.24 -23.37 -37.02
N ASP A 950 25.42 -24.46 -36.26
CA ASP A 950 24.43 -24.90 -35.27
C ASP A 950 24.38 -23.94 -34.08
N ARG A 951 25.52 -23.42 -33.60
CA ARG A 951 25.53 -22.37 -32.56
C ARG A 951 24.73 -21.14 -32.98
N LYS A 952 24.90 -20.65 -34.21
CA LYS A 952 24.17 -19.50 -34.73
C LYS A 952 22.67 -19.78 -34.85
N ARG A 953 22.31 -20.94 -35.42
CA ARG A 953 20.91 -21.35 -35.57
C ARG A 953 20.22 -21.50 -34.22
N ILE A 954 20.84 -22.22 -33.28
CA ILE A 954 20.29 -22.43 -31.93
C ILE A 954 20.20 -21.11 -31.16
N GLY A 955 21.22 -20.27 -31.26
CA GLY A 955 21.24 -18.94 -30.68
C GLY A 955 20.10 -18.05 -31.20
N GLU A 956 19.86 -18.05 -32.51
CA GLU A 956 18.77 -17.26 -33.11
C GLU A 956 17.39 -17.78 -32.70
N GLN A 957 17.17 -19.10 -32.68
CA GLN A 957 15.92 -19.67 -32.18
C GLN A 957 15.73 -19.39 -30.68
N GLY A 958 16.80 -19.43 -29.90
CA GLY A 958 16.81 -18.97 -28.50
C GLY A 958 16.45 -17.49 -28.38
N ARG A 959 16.91 -16.64 -29.31
CA ARG A 959 16.54 -15.22 -29.38
C ARG A 959 15.06 -15.02 -29.67
N GLN A 960 14.50 -15.78 -30.61
CA GLN A 960 13.07 -15.74 -30.91
C GLN A 960 12.24 -16.18 -29.70
N PHE A 961 12.66 -17.26 -29.02
CA PHE A 961 12.05 -17.66 -27.75
C PHE A 961 12.13 -16.55 -26.69
N ALA A 962 13.27 -15.88 -26.56
CA ALA A 962 13.45 -14.78 -25.62
C ALA A 962 12.64 -13.53 -25.97
N LEU A 963 12.47 -13.19 -27.25
CA LEU A 963 11.58 -12.12 -27.69
C LEU A 963 10.13 -12.43 -27.30
N ALA A 964 9.70 -13.68 -27.50
CA ALA A 964 8.36 -14.12 -27.18
C ALA A 964 8.07 -14.20 -25.68
N ASN A 965 9.08 -14.42 -24.82
CA ASN A 965 8.83 -14.73 -23.39
C ASN A 965 9.49 -13.75 -22.40
N PHE A 966 10.54 -13.04 -22.79
CA PHE A 966 11.36 -12.22 -21.87
C PHE A 966 11.43 -10.74 -22.25
N ALA A 967 10.77 -10.30 -23.31
CA ALA A 967 10.70 -8.89 -23.66
C ALA A 967 10.02 -8.09 -22.54
N ALA A 968 10.73 -7.11 -21.97
CA ALA A 968 10.26 -6.35 -20.81
C ALA A 968 8.92 -5.65 -21.06
N ASP A 969 8.73 -5.15 -22.28
CA ASP A 969 7.53 -4.47 -22.72
C ASP A 969 6.28 -5.36 -22.66
N THR A 970 6.40 -6.59 -23.15
CA THR A 970 5.26 -7.50 -23.19
C THR A 970 4.96 -8.09 -21.81
N VAL A 971 5.99 -8.42 -21.02
CA VAL A 971 5.81 -8.86 -19.63
C VAL A 971 5.18 -7.74 -18.78
N ALA A 972 5.59 -6.48 -18.99
CA ALA A 972 4.98 -5.33 -18.32
C ALA A 972 3.51 -5.12 -18.71
N LEU A 973 3.15 -5.32 -19.98
CA LEU A 973 1.77 -5.23 -20.42
C LEU A 973 0.90 -6.29 -19.73
N ASN A 974 1.32 -7.55 -19.74
CA ASN A 974 0.57 -8.63 -19.10
C ASN A 974 0.42 -8.41 -17.59
N LEU A 975 1.50 -7.95 -16.93
CA LEU A 975 1.46 -7.65 -15.51
C LEU A 975 0.55 -6.45 -15.20
N ARG A 976 0.54 -5.42 -16.05
CA ARG A 976 -0.36 -4.27 -15.93
C ARG A 976 -1.81 -4.72 -16.03
N ASN A 977 -2.16 -5.52 -17.04
CA ASN A 977 -3.53 -6.03 -17.23
C ASN A 977 -3.98 -6.86 -16.02
N ALA A 978 -3.13 -7.77 -15.54
CA ALA A 978 -3.42 -8.56 -14.34
C ALA A 978 -3.61 -7.68 -13.09
N PHE A 979 -2.91 -6.55 -12.99
CA PHE A 979 -3.14 -5.57 -11.93
C PHE A 979 -4.47 -4.82 -12.08
N GLU A 980 -4.88 -4.48 -13.29
CA GLU A 980 -6.20 -3.84 -13.56
C GLU A 980 -7.35 -4.81 -13.24
N GLU A 981 -7.22 -6.09 -13.59
CA GLU A 981 -8.22 -7.14 -13.30
C GLU A 981 -8.45 -7.35 -11.79
N ILE A 982 -7.39 -7.50 -11.00
CA ILE A 982 -7.53 -7.69 -9.53
C ILE A 982 -8.07 -6.44 -8.79
N LEU A 983 -8.05 -5.28 -9.45
CA LEU A 983 -8.61 -4.04 -8.94
C LEU A 983 -10.09 -3.87 -9.31
N THR A 984 -10.50 -4.31 -10.50
CA THR A 984 -11.89 -4.22 -11.00
C THR A 984 -12.79 -5.31 -10.43
N GLY A 985 -12.24 -6.46 -10.05
CA GLY A 985 -12.99 -7.52 -9.38
C GLY A 985 -13.61 -8.56 -10.31
N ASP A 986 -13.33 -8.47 -11.62
CA ASP A 986 -13.65 -9.52 -12.59
C ASP A 986 -12.74 -10.73 -12.31
N GLN A 987 -13.27 -11.72 -11.58
CA GLN A 987 -12.57 -12.97 -11.26
C GLN A 987 -12.73 -13.98 -12.40
N GLU A 988 -12.20 -13.67 -13.57
CA GLU A 988 -11.85 -14.67 -14.57
C GLU A 988 -10.35 -14.57 -14.88
N VAL A 989 -9.52 -14.79 -13.87
CA VAL A 989 -8.20 -15.36 -14.16
C VAL A 989 -8.40 -16.86 -14.10
N GLY A 990 -8.82 -17.42 -15.24
CA GLY A 990 -8.82 -18.86 -15.45
C GLY A 990 -7.46 -19.43 -15.05
N ILE A 991 -7.42 -20.72 -14.70
CA ILE A 991 -6.16 -21.46 -14.61
C ILE A 991 -5.60 -21.52 -16.03
N GLY A 992 -5.01 -20.41 -16.47
CA GLY A 992 -4.20 -20.31 -17.65
C GLY A 992 -2.89 -20.97 -17.30
N VAL A 993 -2.85 -22.29 -17.43
CA VAL A 993 -1.73 -22.87 -18.16
C VAL A 993 -1.78 -22.22 -19.53
N PHE A 994 -1.24 -20.99 -19.64
CA PHE A 994 -1.01 -20.37 -20.92
C PHE A 994 0.07 -21.22 -21.58
N ARG A 995 -0.40 -22.17 -22.39
CA ARG A 995 0.17 -22.32 -23.72
C ARG A 995 0.21 -20.93 -24.34
N GLU A 996 1.43 -20.52 -24.63
CA GLU A 996 1.85 -19.39 -25.46
C GLU A 996 0.77 -18.38 -25.84
N ARG A 997 0.91 -17.15 -25.32
CA ARG A 997 0.89 -15.93 -26.16
C ARG A 997 1.27 -14.67 -25.37
N ASN A 998 2.31 -14.03 -25.87
CA ASN A 998 2.43 -12.57 -25.92
C ASN A 998 1.80 -12.09 -27.23
N LYS A 999 1.40 -10.80 -27.35
CA LYS A 999 1.41 -9.99 -28.59
C LYS A 999 0.67 -8.63 -28.44
N ASN A 1000 1.38 -7.50 -28.61
CA ASN A 1000 0.90 -6.18 -29.11
C ASN A 1000 2.03 -5.12 -29.07
N ASP A 1001 2.90 -5.12 -30.09
CA ASP A 1001 3.20 -3.91 -30.87
C ASP A 1001 2.32 -4.02 -32.12
N TRP A 1002 1.89 -2.94 -32.77
CA TRP A 1002 0.78 -2.89 -33.75
C TRP A 1002 0.87 -3.80 -35.01
N ALA A 1003 1.86 -4.70 -35.11
CA ALA A 1003 1.92 -5.86 -36.01
C ALA A 1003 1.37 -7.17 -35.38
N ASP A 1004 0.98 -7.13 -34.10
CA ASP A 1004 0.77 -8.25 -33.19
C ASP A 1004 -0.57 -8.10 -32.43
N VAL A 1005 -1.70 -7.86 -33.11
CA VAL A 1005 -3.00 -8.25 -32.53
C VAL A 1005 -3.00 -9.78 -32.43
N PRO A 1006 -3.34 -10.39 -31.28
CA PRO A 1006 -3.36 -11.83 -31.14
C PRO A 1006 -4.31 -12.42 -32.18
N LEU A 1007 -3.77 -13.33 -32.99
CA LEU A 1007 -4.56 -14.25 -33.80
C LEU A 1007 -5.28 -15.19 -32.85
N GLU A 1008 -6.31 -14.80 -32.09
CA GLU A 1008 -7.17 -15.76 -31.39
C GLU A 1008 -7.40 -16.93 -32.36
N GLU A 1009 -6.85 -18.10 -32.02
CA GLU A 1009 -6.77 -19.25 -32.94
C GLU A 1009 -8.17 -19.82 -33.24
N ASP A 1010 -9.18 -19.23 -32.60
CA ASP A 1010 -10.61 -19.56 -32.63
C ASP A 1010 -11.46 -18.55 -33.42
N ALA A 1011 -10.89 -17.48 -34.03
CA ALA A 1011 -11.64 -16.62 -34.96
C ALA A 1011 -11.69 -17.27 -36.35
N THR A 1012 -12.75 -18.02 -36.63
CA THR A 1012 -12.87 -18.95 -37.76
C THR A 1012 -12.65 -18.33 -39.16
N THR A 1013 -12.94 -17.04 -39.33
CA THR A 1013 -12.68 -16.27 -40.58
C THR A 1013 -11.18 -16.09 -40.86
N HIS A 1014 -10.35 -16.04 -39.82
CA HIS A 1014 -8.89 -16.09 -39.93
C HIS A 1014 -8.42 -17.37 -40.62
N ILE A 1015 -9.04 -18.51 -40.29
CA ILE A 1015 -8.72 -19.82 -40.88
C ILE A 1015 -9.07 -19.81 -42.38
N ALA A 1016 -10.24 -19.26 -42.75
CA ALA A 1016 -10.65 -19.13 -44.15
C ALA A 1016 -9.67 -18.25 -44.94
N LEU A 1017 -9.30 -17.07 -44.42
CA LEU A 1017 -8.32 -16.16 -45.04
C LEU A 1017 -6.94 -16.81 -45.19
N ARG A 1018 -6.49 -17.56 -44.19
CA ARG A 1018 -5.20 -18.26 -44.23
C ARG A 1018 -5.19 -19.40 -45.23
N ASN A 1019 -6.29 -20.14 -45.34
CA ASN A 1019 -6.42 -21.17 -46.38
C ASN A 1019 -6.40 -20.55 -47.78
N LEU A 1020 -7.04 -19.40 -47.97
CA LEU A 1020 -6.98 -18.63 -49.22
C LEU A 1020 -5.56 -18.14 -49.54
N MET A 1021 -4.86 -17.58 -48.55
CA MET A 1021 -3.45 -17.18 -48.68
C MET A 1021 -2.56 -18.36 -49.10
N ASN A 1022 -2.74 -19.53 -48.48
CA ASN A 1022 -1.99 -20.74 -48.83
C ASN A 1022 -2.35 -21.28 -50.23
N SER A 1023 -3.57 -21.02 -50.71
CA SER A 1023 -4.02 -21.41 -52.06
C SER A 1023 -3.53 -20.47 -53.18
N GLY A 1024 -2.80 -19.39 -52.84
CA GLY A 1024 -2.17 -18.51 -53.82
C GLY A 1024 -2.83 -17.14 -53.99
N MET A 1025 -3.74 -16.73 -53.09
CA MET A 1025 -4.30 -15.38 -53.10
C MET A 1025 -3.19 -14.33 -52.94
N GLN A 1026 -2.95 -13.49 -53.95
CA GLN A 1026 -1.96 -12.41 -53.90
C GLN A 1026 -2.64 -11.04 -53.80
N THR A 1027 -2.28 -10.32 -52.73
CA THR A 1027 -2.59 -8.91 -52.47
C THR A 1027 -4.06 -8.49 -52.62
N VAL A 1028 -4.80 -8.52 -51.51
CA VAL A 1028 -6.15 -7.92 -51.40
C VAL A 1028 -5.99 -6.42 -51.22
N LYS A 1029 -6.53 -5.63 -52.14
CA LYS A 1029 -6.45 -4.17 -52.08
C LYS A 1029 -7.63 -3.55 -51.37
N ARG A 1030 -8.82 -4.16 -51.51
CA ARG A 1030 -10.08 -3.64 -50.99
C ARG A 1030 -10.90 -4.72 -50.29
N VAL A 1031 -11.48 -4.37 -49.15
CA VAL A 1031 -12.29 -5.30 -48.35
C VAL A 1031 -13.62 -4.65 -48.00
N LEU A 1032 -14.71 -5.38 -48.26
CA LEU A 1032 -16.02 -5.10 -47.69
C LEU A 1032 -16.37 -6.21 -46.72
N HIS A 1033 -16.56 -5.87 -45.45
CA HIS A 1033 -16.96 -6.82 -44.42
C HIS A 1033 -18.34 -6.44 -43.85
N ILE A 1034 -19.35 -7.27 -44.11
CA ILE A 1034 -20.71 -7.10 -43.60
C ILE A 1034 -20.92 -8.01 -42.38
N GLY A 1035 -21.31 -7.42 -41.24
CA GLY A 1035 -21.44 -8.11 -39.96
C GLY A 1035 -20.10 -8.30 -39.27
N SER A 1036 -19.22 -7.29 -39.32
CA SER A 1036 -17.82 -7.44 -38.91
C SER A 1036 -17.60 -7.69 -37.42
N GLY A 1037 -18.60 -7.47 -36.56
CA GLY A 1037 -18.47 -7.49 -35.11
C GLY A 1037 -17.34 -6.56 -34.69
N ARG A 1038 -16.38 -7.08 -33.90
CA ARG A 1038 -15.16 -6.33 -33.52
C ARG A 1038 -14.02 -6.41 -34.55
N CYS A 1039 -14.26 -6.98 -35.73
CA CYS A 1039 -13.31 -7.16 -36.84
C CYS A 1039 -11.95 -7.72 -36.39
N ARG A 1040 -11.94 -8.96 -35.86
CA ARG A 1040 -10.73 -9.58 -35.30
C ARG A 1040 -9.66 -9.85 -36.37
N GLU A 1041 -10.10 -10.01 -37.61
CA GLU A 1041 -9.33 -10.27 -38.83
C GLU A 1041 -8.79 -9.00 -39.53
N LEU A 1042 -8.98 -7.81 -38.94
CA LEU A 1042 -8.50 -6.54 -39.52
C LEU A 1042 -7.00 -6.56 -39.86
N ASN A 1043 -6.19 -7.19 -39.02
CA ASN A 1043 -4.76 -7.33 -39.26
C ASN A 1043 -4.43 -8.24 -40.45
N ASP A 1044 -5.26 -9.23 -40.75
CA ASP A 1044 -5.07 -10.07 -41.92
C ASP A 1044 -5.37 -9.30 -43.20
N TYR A 1045 -6.39 -8.44 -43.20
CA TYR A 1045 -6.65 -7.52 -44.31
C TYR A 1045 -5.44 -6.61 -44.57
N ILE A 1046 -4.87 -6.02 -43.52
CA ILE A 1046 -3.68 -5.15 -43.63
C ILE A 1046 -2.47 -5.93 -44.16
N ARG A 1047 -2.22 -7.15 -43.66
CA ARG A 1047 -1.12 -8.01 -44.13
C ARG A 1047 -1.27 -8.41 -45.60
N LEU A 1048 -2.51 -8.59 -46.05
CA LEU A 1048 -2.85 -8.82 -47.44
C LEU A 1048 -2.70 -7.57 -48.32
N GLY A 1049 -2.34 -6.42 -47.74
CA GLY A 1049 -2.13 -5.18 -48.48
C GLY A 1049 -3.40 -4.36 -48.67
N ALA A 1050 -4.45 -4.61 -47.88
CA ALA A 1050 -5.70 -3.88 -48.00
C ALA A 1050 -5.46 -2.41 -47.64
N SER A 1051 -5.89 -1.55 -48.56
CA SER A 1051 -5.69 -0.10 -48.48
C SER A 1051 -7.00 0.67 -48.36
N ASP A 1052 -8.13 -0.02 -48.58
CA ASP A 1052 -9.49 0.51 -48.55
C ASP A 1052 -10.41 -0.56 -47.93
N VAL A 1053 -10.79 -0.37 -46.67
CA VAL A 1053 -11.59 -1.33 -45.91
C VAL A 1053 -12.89 -0.66 -45.47
N LEU A 1054 -14.03 -1.24 -45.84
CA LEU A 1054 -15.36 -0.81 -45.40
C LEU A 1054 -15.96 -1.89 -44.50
N LEU A 1055 -16.18 -1.55 -43.23
CA LEU A 1055 -16.77 -2.41 -42.21
C LEU A 1055 -18.21 -1.97 -41.96
N ILE A 1056 -19.17 -2.88 -42.12
CA ILE A 1056 -20.58 -2.63 -41.81
C ILE A 1056 -20.94 -3.41 -40.56
N GLU A 1057 -21.20 -2.70 -39.47
CA GLU A 1057 -21.53 -3.31 -38.18
C GLU A 1057 -22.69 -2.58 -37.50
N PRO A 1058 -23.85 -3.23 -37.32
CA PRO A 1058 -24.98 -2.57 -36.70
C PRO A 1058 -24.89 -2.46 -35.15
N GLN A 1059 -24.14 -3.28 -34.42
CA GLN A 1059 -24.11 -3.18 -32.97
C GLN A 1059 -23.34 -1.93 -32.48
N ALA A 1060 -23.95 -1.20 -31.55
CA ALA A 1060 -23.40 0.06 -31.02
C ALA A 1060 -21.99 -0.10 -30.45
N ASP A 1061 -21.81 -1.07 -29.57
CA ASP A 1061 -20.57 -1.35 -28.85
C ASP A 1061 -19.44 -1.77 -29.80
N CYS A 1062 -19.77 -2.57 -30.82
CA CYS A 1062 -18.82 -3.02 -31.82
C CYS A 1062 -18.45 -1.89 -32.78
N SER A 1063 -19.43 -1.11 -33.27
CA SER A 1063 -19.16 0.03 -34.15
C SER A 1063 -18.33 1.13 -33.46
N GLU A 1064 -18.62 1.48 -32.20
CA GLU A 1064 -17.85 2.47 -31.43
C GLU A 1064 -16.42 1.98 -31.15
N PHE A 1065 -16.24 0.68 -30.89
CA PHE A 1065 -14.94 0.05 -30.78
C PHE A 1065 -14.13 0.16 -32.09
N LEU A 1066 -14.78 -0.12 -33.22
CA LEU A 1066 -14.16 -0.02 -34.54
C LEU A 1066 -13.84 1.43 -34.93
N ASP A 1067 -14.70 2.40 -34.58
CA ASP A 1067 -14.43 3.83 -34.79
C ASP A 1067 -13.21 4.30 -34.00
N GLY A 1068 -13.07 3.85 -32.74
CA GLY A 1068 -11.90 4.15 -31.90
C GLY A 1068 -10.58 3.57 -32.42
N LEU A 1069 -10.64 2.52 -33.26
CA LEU A 1069 -9.47 1.95 -33.92
C LEU A 1069 -9.01 2.76 -35.16
N CYS A 1070 -9.82 3.69 -35.67
CA CYS A 1070 -9.63 4.32 -36.99
C CYS A 1070 -8.85 5.65 -37.00
N ASP A 1071 -8.13 6.01 -35.93
CA ASP A 1071 -7.54 7.34 -35.73
C ASP A 1071 -6.43 7.69 -36.76
N GLY A 1072 -6.83 8.35 -37.86
CA GLY A 1072 -6.01 9.33 -38.58
C GLY A 1072 -5.60 9.07 -40.06
N ALA A 1073 -5.86 7.91 -40.66
CA ALA A 1073 -5.32 7.59 -42.00
C ALA A 1073 -6.34 7.50 -43.16
N GLY A 1074 -7.66 7.51 -42.89
CA GLY A 1074 -8.71 7.49 -43.94
C GLY A 1074 -8.81 6.22 -44.79
N ARG A 1075 -8.16 5.11 -44.37
CA ARG A 1075 -8.10 3.82 -45.10
C ARG A 1075 -9.13 2.78 -44.63
N ILE A 1076 -9.72 2.96 -43.45
CA ILE A 1076 -10.74 2.08 -42.87
C ILE A 1076 -11.95 2.94 -42.57
N LYS A 1077 -13.13 2.50 -43.00
CA LYS A 1077 -14.42 3.16 -42.78
C LYS A 1077 -15.34 2.20 -42.05
N VAL A 1078 -16.04 2.70 -41.06
CA VAL A 1078 -17.05 1.95 -40.29
C VAL A 1078 -18.41 2.56 -40.57
N SER A 1079 -19.41 1.73 -40.86
CA SER A 1079 -20.80 2.14 -41.03
C SER A 1079 -21.69 1.41 -40.03
N ARG A 1080 -22.32 2.19 -39.15
CA ARG A 1080 -23.26 1.70 -38.14
C ARG A 1080 -24.66 1.52 -38.74
N SER A 1081 -24.82 0.49 -39.57
CA SER A 1081 -26.08 0.20 -40.27
C SER A 1081 -26.38 -1.30 -40.32
N ALA A 1082 -27.65 -1.67 -40.22
CA ALA A 1082 -28.08 -3.03 -40.53
C ALA A 1082 -28.35 -3.15 -42.03
N VAL A 1083 -27.70 -4.09 -42.70
CA VAL A 1083 -27.91 -4.32 -44.13
C VAL A 1083 -29.17 -5.12 -44.35
N VAL A 1084 -30.13 -4.56 -45.09
CA VAL A 1084 -31.38 -5.22 -45.48
C VAL A 1084 -31.69 -5.05 -46.95
N LEU A 1085 -32.64 -5.86 -47.44
CA LEU A 1085 -32.98 -5.93 -48.85
C LEU A 1085 -33.91 -4.80 -49.29
N GLN A 1086 -34.92 -4.46 -48.50
CA GLN A 1086 -35.83 -3.33 -48.72
C GLN A 1086 -36.19 -2.69 -47.37
N PRO A 1087 -35.71 -1.48 -47.03
CA PRO A 1087 -36.24 -0.72 -45.90
C PRO A 1087 -37.71 -0.43 -46.19
N SER A 1088 -38.61 -0.77 -45.26
CA SER A 1088 -39.89 -0.05 -45.23
C SER A 1088 -39.57 1.44 -45.07
N GLN A 1089 -40.35 2.32 -45.68
CA GLN A 1089 -39.97 3.72 -45.93
C GLN A 1089 -39.64 4.58 -44.69
N ASP A 1090 -39.63 4.01 -43.48
CA ASP A 1090 -39.12 4.59 -42.21
C ASP A 1090 -38.49 3.52 -41.28
N ALA A 1091 -37.84 2.48 -41.82
CA ALA A 1091 -37.46 1.28 -41.06
C ALA A 1091 -36.22 1.46 -40.17
N ALA A 1092 -36.41 2.03 -38.99
CA ALA A 1092 -35.52 1.73 -37.89
C ALA A 1092 -35.78 0.26 -37.47
N LEU A 1093 -34.81 -0.63 -37.69
CA LEU A 1093 -34.93 -2.06 -37.42
C LEU A 1093 -34.62 -2.37 -35.98
N ARG A 1094 -35.38 -3.31 -35.41
CA ARG A 1094 -35.08 -3.82 -34.07
C ARG A 1094 -34.06 -4.92 -34.15
N ILE A 1095 -32.89 -4.67 -33.59
CA ILE A 1095 -31.90 -5.70 -33.28
C ILE A 1095 -32.20 -6.20 -31.87
N ILE A 1096 -32.34 -7.52 -31.75
CA ILE A 1096 -32.57 -8.18 -30.48
C ILE A 1096 -31.30 -8.97 -30.15
N SER A 1097 -30.71 -8.67 -29.00
CA SER A 1097 -29.54 -9.35 -28.48
C SER A 1097 -29.97 -10.44 -27.50
N TYR A 1098 -29.31 -11.59 -27.58
CA TYR A 1098 -29.59 -12.77 -26.78
C TYR A 1098 -28.31 -13.28 -26.12
N SER A 1099 -28.46 -13.86 -24.94
CA SER A 1099 -27.38 -14.51 -24.18
C SER A 1099 -27.93 -15.74 -23.47
N SER A 1100 -27.07 -16.72 -23.19
CA SER A 1100 -27.41 -17.92 -22.43
C SER A 1100 -26.55 -17.96 -21.17
N ASP A 1101 -27.11 -18.54 -20.09
CA ASP A 1101 -26.39 -18.72 -18.81
C ASP A 1101 -25.26 -19.76 -18.89
N ARG A 1102 -25.05 -20.39 -20.06
CA ARG A 1102 -23.91 -21.28 -20.29
C ARG A 1102 -22.69 -20.48 -20.76
N GLU A 1103 -21.55 -20.73 -20.11
CA GLU A 1103 -20.24 -20.11 -20.37
C GLU A 1103 -19.77 -20.21 -21.84
N ASP A 1104 -20.32 -21.12 -22.64
CA ASP A 1104 -19.96 -21.35 -24.05
C ASP A 1104 -20.81 -20.58 -25.06
N CYS A 1105 -21.94 -19.99 -24.65
CA CYS A 1105 -22.90 -19.35 -25.54
C CYS A 1105 -22.77 -17.82 -25.42
N GLY A 1106 -21.90 -17.24 -26.26
CA GLY A 1106 -21.70 -15.79 -26.32
C GLY A 1106 -22.97 -14.98 -26.65
N VAL A 1107 -22.86 -13.65 -26.55
CA VAL A 1107 -23.95 -12.75 -26.95
C VAL A 1107 -24.08 -12.77 -28.47
N PHE A 1108 -25.27 -13.02 -28.99
CA PHE A 1108 -25.56 -12.89 -30.42
C PHE A 1108 -26.74 -11.96 -30.64
N SER A 1109 -26.76 -11.30 -31.79
CA SER A 1109 -27.77 -10.31 -32.15
C SER A 1109 -28.43 -10.67 -33.48
N SER A 1110 -29.74 -10.44 -33.58
CA SER A 1110 -30.50 -10.69 -34.80
C SER A 1110 -31.52 -9.60 -35.08
N VAL A 1111 -31.71 -9.28 -36.36
CA VAL A 1111 -32.80 -8.43 -36.86
C VAL A 1111 -34.11 -9.21 -37.06
N LEU A 1112 -34.09 -10.53 -36.88
CA LEU A 1112 -35.25 -11.41 -36.91
C LEU A 1112 -35.53 -12.00 -35.51
N GLU A 1113 -36.80 -12.20 -35.18
CA GLU A 1113 -37.17 -12.94 -33.96
C GLU A 1113 -36.88 -14.45 -34.12
N PRO A 1114 -35.98 -15.03 -33.29
CA PRO A 1114 -35.51 -16.40 -33.45
C PRO A 1114 -36.47 -17.40 -32.82
N ARG A 1115 -37.57 -17.74 -33.50
CA ARG A 1115 -38.59 -18.66 -32.95
C ARG A 1115 -38.06 -20.07 -32.67
N THR A 1116 -37.18 -20.59 -33.54
CA THR A 1116 -36.61 -21.94 -33.46
C THR A 1116 -35.38 -22.04 -32.56
N LEU A 1117 -34.72 -20.91 -32.31
CA LEU A 1117 -33.44 -20.88 -31.60
C LEU A 1117 -33.61 -21.04 -30.08
N PHE A 1118 -34.76 -20.61 -29.53
CA PHE A 1118 -35.15 -20.95 -28.15
C PHE A 1118 -35.45 -22.44 -27.96
N GLU A 1119 -35.86 -23.15 -29.01
CA GLU A 1119 -36.07 -24.61 -28.95
C GLU A 1119 -34.73 -25.36 -28.94
N THR A 1120 -33.76 -24.89 -29.73
CA THR A 1120 -32.40 -25.45 -29.77
C THR A 1120 -31.59 -25.07 -28.52
N TYR A 1121 -31.80 -23.86 -27.98
CA TYR A 1121 -31.10 -23.34 -26.81
C TYR A 1121 -32.10 -22.83 -25.75
N PRO A 1122 -32.66 -23.72 -24.91
CA PRO A 1122 -33.73 -23.36 -23.96
C PRO A 1122 -33.31 -22.36 -22.88
N ALA A 1123 -31.99 -22.22 -22.64
CA ALA A 1123 -31.42 -21.29 -21.67
C ALA A 1123 -31.23 -19.88 -22.25
N LEU A 1124 -31.55 -19.67 -23.52
CA LEU A 1124 -31.35 -18.41 -24.21
C LEU A 1124 -32.36 -17.37 -23.73
N ARG A 1125 -31.87 -16.18 -23.41
CA ARG A 1125 -32.65 -15.04 -22.92
C ARG A 1125 -32.36 -13.81 -23.76
N GLU A 1126 -33.40 -13.03 -24.03
CA GLU A 1126 -33.26 -11.70 -24.60
C GLU A 1126 -32.61 -10.77 -23.55
N ILE A 1127 -31.53 -10.10 -23.92
CA ILE A 1127 -30.78 -9.19 -23.04
C ILE A 1127 -30.92 -7.71 -23.44
N GLY A 1128 -31.44 -7.43 -24.64
CA GLY A 1128 -31.58 -6.05 -25.11
C GLY A 1128 -32.27 -5.95 -26.46
N LYS A 1129 -32.90 -4.79 -26.70
CA LYS A 1129 -33.48 -4.40 -27.98
C LYS A 1129 -32.99 -3.01 -28.35
N GLU A 1130 -32.37 -2.91 -29.51
CA GLU A 1130 -31.91 -1.63 -30.07
C GLU A 1130 -32.58 -1.35 -31.39
N THR A 1131 -32.78 -0.07 -31.69
CA THR A 1131 -33.40 0.38 -32.93
C THR A 1131 -32.33 1.05 -33.79
N ILE A 1132 -32.04 0.49 -34.97
CA ILE A 1132 -30.95 0.95 -35.82
C ILE A 1132 -31.41 1.31 -37.23
N LEU A 1133 -30.67 2.22 -37.87
CA LEU A 1133 -30.83 2.54 -39.28
C LEU A 1133 -30.55 1.32 -40.15
N ALA A 1134 -31.51 1.03 -41.02
CA ALA A 1134 -31.38 0.01 -42.04
C ALA A 1134 -30.84 0.64 -43.33
N THR A 1135 -29.86 -0.01 -43.97
CA THR A 1135 -29.35 0.40 -45.29
C THR A 1135 -29.64 -0.68 -46.32
N GLN A 1136 -29.92 -0.27 -47.56
CA GLN A 1136 -30.04 -1.23 -48.66
C GLN A 1136 -28.66 -1.75 -49.03
N LEU A 1137 -28.58 -3.06 -49.30
CA LEU A 1137 -27.36 -3.68 -49.81
C LEU A 1137 -26.83 -2.98 -51.08
N ALA A 1138 -27.73 -2.53 -51.97
CA ALA A 1138 -27.37 -1.76 -53.16
C ALA A 1138 -26.66 -0.42 -52.84
N ASN A 1139 -27.00 0.23 -51.71
CA ASN A 1139 -26.35 1.48 -51.29
C ASN A 1139 -24.93 1.21 -50.79
N VAL A 1140 -24.76 0.17 -49.96
CA VAL A 1140 -23.44 -0.28 -49.47
C VAL A 1140 -22.53 -0.60 -50.65
N PHE A 1141 -23.06 -1.32 -51.64
CA PHE A 1141 -22.28 -1.63 -52.83
C PHE A 1141 -22.03 -0.42 -53.72
N SER A 1142 -22.97 0.52 -53.87
CA SER A 1142 -22.72 1.75 -54.63
C SER A 1142 -21.60 2.61 -54.03
N GLU A 1143 -21.44 2.57 -52.70
CA GLU A 1143 -20.32 3.22 -52.01
C GLU A 1143 -18.99 2.51 -52.29
N PHE A 1144 -19.03 1.18 -52.47
CA PHE A 1144 -17.85 0.34 -52.69
C PHE A 1144 -17.47 0.15 -54.18
N SER A 1145 -18.42 0.17 -55.11
CA SER A 1145 -18.26 -0.31 -56.51
C SER A 1145 -17.68 0.71 -57.49
N ALA A 1146 -17.37 1.94 -57.05
CA ALA A 1146 -16.90 2.99 -57.95
C ALA A 1146 -15.48 2.79 -58.56
N ARG A 1147 -14.81 1.64 -58.36
CA ARG A 1147 -13.38 1.43 -58.69
C ARG A 1147 -13.05 -0.05 -59.03
N ASP A 1148 -11.90 -0.27 -59.68
CA ASP A 1148 -11.38 -1.55 -60.24
C ASP A 1148 -11.59 -2.83 -59.38
N ASN A 1149 -12.00 -3.92 -60.03
CA ASN A 1149 -12.40 -5.21 -59.42
C ASN A 1149 -11.25 -6.16 -59.08
N VAL A 1150 -9.99 -5.79 -59.34
CA VAL A 1150 -8.83 -6.67 -59.08
C VAL A 1150 -8.36 -6.52 -57.63
N GLY A 1151 -8.31 -7.63 -56.90
CA GLY A 1151 -7.93 -7.68 -55.49
C GLY A 1151 -9.04 -7.24 -54.53
N SER A 1152 -10.32 -7.42 -54.88
CA SER A 1152 -11.47 -7.14 -54.01
C SER A 1152 -11.95 -8.38 -53.28
N LEU A 1153 -12.21 -8.24 -51.97
CA LEU A 1153 -12.69 -9.29 -51.08
C LEU A 1153 -14.01 -8.87 -50.43
N LEU A 1154 -15.00 -9.75 -50.49
CA LEU A 1154 -16.25 -9.66 -49.74
C LEU A 1154 -16.23 -10.67 -48.59
N VAL A 1155 -16.52 -10.21 -47.37
CA VAL A 1155 -16.73 -11.06 -46.20
C VAL A 1155 -18.13 -10.81 -45.64
N VAL A 1156 -18.89 -11.89 -45.43
CA VAL A 1156 -20.28 -11.82 -44.95
C VAL A 1156 -20.44 -12.73 -43.73
N GLU A 1157 -20.79 -12.12 -42.60
CA GLU A 1157 -21.03 -12.79 -41.31
C GLU A 1157 -22.38 -12.34 -40.72
N VAL A 1158 -23.47 -12.69 -41.41
CA VAL A 1158 -24.84 -12.33 -40.97
C VAL A 1158 -25.62 -13.58 -40.59
N ASN A 1159 -25.38 -14.07 -39.37
CA ASN A 1159 -25.88 -15.36 -38.85
C ASN A 1159 -27.36 -15.65 -39.21
N GLY A 1160 -27.54 -16.51 -40.21
CA GLY A 1160 -28.82 -17.06 -40.68
C GLY A 1160 -29.58 -16.21 -41.70
N LEU A 1161 -28.99 -15.14 -42.24
CA LEU A 1161 -29.55 -14.25 -43.28
C LEU A 1161 -28.71 -14.21 -44.56
N GLU A 1162 -27.70 -15.07 -44.66
CA GLU A 1162 -26.63 -14.94 -45.64
C GLU A 1162 -27.11 -15.19 -47.07
N ALA A 1163 -27.91 -16.23 -47.33
CA ALA A 1163 -28.44 -16.45 -48.67
C ALA A 1163 -29.54 -15.47 -49.05
N ASP A 1164 -30.33 -14.95 -48.10
CA ASP A 1164 -31.31 -13.90 -48.41
C ASP A 1164 -30.60 -12.65 -48.96
N LEU A 1165 -29.39 -12.35 -48.49
CA LEU A 1165 -28.52 -11.27 -49.01
C LEU A 1165 -28.21 -11.45 -50.50
N PHE A 1166 -28.01 -12.70 -50.95
CA PHE A 1166 -27.62 -13.04 -52.33
C PHE A 1166 -28.80 -13.37 -53.26
N GLU A 1167 -29.87 -14.01 -52.79
CA GLU A 1167 -30.99 -14.46 -53.64
C GLU A 1167 -31.97 -13.35 -54.05
N ARG A 1168 -32.12 -12.34 -53.19
CA ARG A 1168 -33.12 -11.26 -53.38
C ARG A 1168 -32.49 -9.97 -53.91
N THR A 1169 -31.19 -9.99 -54.16
CA THR A 1169 -30.40 -8.95 -54.83
C THR A 1169 -29.95 -9.50 -56.18
N ASP A 1170 -29.79 -8.67 -57.20
CA ASP A 1170 -29.23 -9.12 -58.50
C ASP A 1170 -27.80 -9.68 -58.29
N PRO A 1171 -27.54 -10.99 -58.47
CA PRO A 1171 -26.23 -11.59 -58.21
C PRO A 1171 -25.10 -11.02 -59.06
N SER A 1172 -25.41 -10.20 -60.08
CA SER A 1172 -24.43 -9.48 -60.89
C SER A 1172 -23.47 -8.62 -60.05
N PHE A 1173 -23.85 -8.14 -58.86
CA PHE A 1173 -22.93 -7.39 -57.98
C PHE A 1173 -21.76 -8.25 -57.47
N LEU A 1174 -21.96 -9.57 -57.35
CA LEU A 1174 -20.87 -10.48 -56.98
C LEU A 1174 -19.78 -10.48 -58.06
N CYS A 1175 -20.06 -9.93 -59.25
CA CYS A 1175 -19.04 -9.71 -60.27
C CYS A 1175 -17.97 -8.70 -59.93
N ASP A 1176 -18.19 -7.86 -58.92
CA ASP A 1176 -17.22 -6.87 -58.47
C ASP A 1176 -16.22 -7.43 -57.44
N PHE A 1177 -16.41 -8.68 -57.03
CA PHE A 1177 -15.56 -9.36 -56.06
C PHE A 1177 -14.76 -10.49 -56.70
N GLU A 1178 -13.45 -10.48 -56.50
CA GLU A 1178 -12.57 -11.57 -56.91
C GLU A 1178 -12.67 -12.75 -55.93
N TRP A 1179 -12.82 -12.43 -54.63
CA TRP A 1179 -12.89 -13.39 -53.53
C TRP A 1179 -14.13 -13.13 -52.67
N VAL A 1180 -14.80 -14.21 -52.25
CA VAL A 1180 -15.96 -14.15 -51.35
C VAL A 1180 -15.80 -15.16 -50.22
N ILE A 1181 -16.01 -14.71 -48.98
CA ILE A 1181 -16.06 -15.54 -47.79
C ILE A 1181 -17.41 -15.32 -47.11
N VAL A 1182 -18.16 -16.40 -46.90
CA VAL A 1182 -19.44 -16.34 -46.21
C VAL A 1182 -19.43 -17.32 -45.05
N LYS A 1183 -19.68 -16.84 -43.84
CA LYS A 1183 -19.98 -17.69 -42.69
C LYS A 1183 -21.44 -18.11 -42.78
N ALA A 1184 -21.72 -19.40 -42.87
CA ALA A 1184 -23.07 -19.93 -43.00
C ALA A 1184 -23.27 -21.11 -42.03
N THR A 1185 -24.51 -21.54 -41.85
CA THR A 1185 -24.83 -22.65 -40.94
C THR A 1185 -25.16 -23.93 -41.71
N LEU A 1186 -24.80 -25.09 -41.14
CA LEU A 1186 -25.17 -26.39 -41.74
C LEU A 1186 -26.68 -26.65 -41.64
N HIS A 1187 -27.31 -26.10 -40.61
CA HIS A 1187 -28.74 -26.17 -40.35
C HIS A 1187 -29.33 -24.75 -40.26
N PRO A 1188 -30.56 -24.51 -40.79
CA PRO A 1188 -31.19 -23.20 -40.71
C PRO A 1188 -31.33 -22.69 -39.28
N LEU A 1189 -30.81 -21.49 -38.99
CA LEU A 1189 -31.01 -20.83 -37.69
C LEU A 1189 -32.46 -20.33 -37.50
N TYR A 1190 -33.17 -20.07 -38.59
CA TYR A 1190 -34.57 -19.62 -38.62
C TYR A 1190 -35.40 -20.57 -39.49
N ALA A 1191 -36.73 -20.57 -39.29
CA ALA A 1191 -37.66 -21.42 -40.03
C ALA A 1191 -37.58 -21.27 -41.57
N SER A 1192 -37.05 -20.15 -42.06
CA SER A 1192 -36.80 -19.86 -43.48
C SER A 1192 -35.32 -19.62 -43.80
N GLY A 1193 -34.40 -19.92 -42.87
CA GLY A 1193 -32.97 -19.65 -43.01
C GLY A 1193 -32.31 -20.58 -44.05
N PRO A 1194 -31.34 -20.09 -44.81
CA PRO A 1194 -30.61 -20.90 -45.78
C PRO A 1194 -29.53 -21.76 -45.13
N THR A 1195 -29.19 -22.88 -45.76
CA THR A 1195 -28.03 -23.71 -45.35
C THR A 1195 -26.77 -23.31 -46.11
N ALA A 1196 -25.60 -23.66 -45.59
CA ALA A 1196 -24.33 -23.45 -46.27
C ALA A 1196 -24.27 -24.06 -47.68
N SER A 1197 -24.89 -25.22 -47.90
CA SER A 1197 -25.03 -25.83 -49.23
C SER A 1197 -25.86 -24.98 -50.19
N ARG A 1198 -26.79 -24.16 -49.67
CA ARG A 1198 -27.57 -23.22 -50.48
C ARG A 1198 -26.72 -22.01 -50.88
N VAL A 1199 -25.96 -21.45 -49.95
CA VAL A 1199 -25.00 -20.36 -50.20
C VAL A 1199 -23.95 -20.78 -51.22
N GLU A 1200 -23.38 -21.98 -51.08
CA GLU A 1200 -22.44 -22.56 -52.05
C GLU A 1200 -23.03 -22.62 -53.46
N ARG A 1201 -24.26 -23.10 -53.61
CA ARG A 1201 -24.93 -23.16 -54.92
C ARG A 1201 -25.10 -21.78 -55.56
N ILE A 1202 -25.46 -20.77 -54.77
CA ILE A 1202 -25.62 -19.39 -55.28
C ILE A 1202 -24.29 -18.84 -55.80
N LEU A 1203 -23.19 -19.07 -55.08
CA LEU A 1203 -21.86 -18.64 -55.51
C LEU A 1203 -21.40 -19.39 -56.78
N LEU A 1204 -21.71 -20.68 -56.89
CA LEU A 1204 -21.45 -21.48 -58.11
C LEU A 1204 -22.26 -20.95 -59.31
N GLU A 1205 -23.55 -20.64 -59.11
CA GLU A 1205 -24.42 -20.05 -60.14
C GLU A 1205 -23.95 -18.64 -60.56
N ALA A 1206 -23.34 -17.88 -59.63
CA ALA A 1206 -22.72 -16.58 -59.88
C ALA A 1206 -21.31 -16.65 -60.51
N GLY A 1207 -20.85 -17.85 -60.89
CA GLY A 1207 -19.60 -18.07 -61.63
C GLY A 1207 -18.34 -18.18 -60.78
N PHE A 1208 -18.45 -18.43 -59.47
CA PHE A 1208 -17.30 -18.72 -58.61
C PHE A 1208 -17.04 -20.22 -58.51
N SER A 1209 -15.78 -20.60 -58.27
CA SER A 1209 -15.44 -21.90 -57.69
C SER A 1209 -15.56 -21.79 -56.18
N ALA A 1210 -16.54 -22.48 -55.58
CA ALA A 1210 -16.80 -22.44 -54.14
C ALA A 1210 -16.42 -23.76 -53.45
N ARG A 1211 -16.02 -23.66 -52.18
CA ARG A 1211 -15.75 -24.81 -51.30
C ARG A 1211 -16.24 -24.53 -49.89
N VAL A 1212 -16.93 -25.51 -49.31
CA VAL A 1212 -17.29 -25.50 -47.89
C VAL A 1212 -16.11 -25.95 -47.04
N LEU A 1213 -15.77 -25.16 -46.03
CA LEU A 1213 -14.78 -25.46 -45.01
C LEU A 1213 -15.49 -25.68 -43.66
N LEU A 1214 -15.23 -26.83 -43.05
CA LEU A 1214 -15.76 -27.16 -41.73
C LEU A 1214 -15.01 -26.37 -40.65
N GLU A 1215 -15.77 -25.80 -39.71
CA GLU A 1215 -15.21 -25.18 -38.51
C GLU A 1215 -14.70 -26.25 -37.53
N PRO A 1216 -13.43 -26.20 -37.09
CA PRO A 1216 -12.91 -27.15 -36.12
C PRO A 1216 -13.55 -26.92 -34.75
N GLY A 1217 -14.23 -27.94 -34.20
CA GLY A 1217 -14.74 -27.92 -32.82
C GLY A 1217 -16.13 -27.32 -32.63
N ASN A 1218 -16.82 -26.92 -33.71
CA ASN A 1218 -18.19 -26.39 -33.64
C ASN A 1218 -19.09 -27.04 -34.71
N ASP A 1219 -19.99 -27.93 -34.30
CA ASP A 1219 -20.77 -28.80 -35.22
C ASP A 1219 -21.90 -28.05 -35.98
N GLY A 1220 -22.05 -26.72 -35.82
CA GLY A 1220 -23.20 -25.96 -36.35
C GLY A 1220 -22.91 -24.95 -37.48
N CYS A 1221 -21.69 -24.41 -37.59
CA CYS A 1221 -21.31 -23.34 -38.52
C CYS A 1221 -20.19 -23.78 -39.47
N VAL A 1222 -20.17 -23.24 -40.69
CA VAL A 1222 -19.18 -23.52 -41.74
C VAL A 1222 -18.91 -22.29 -42.58
N PHE A 1223 -17.78 -22.27 -43.29
CA PHE A 1223 -17.47 -21.20 -44.22
C PHE A 1223 -17.62 -21.67 -45.65
N VAL A 1224 -18.31 -20.89 -46.48
CA VAL A 1224 -18.29 -21.03 -47.92
C VAL A 1224 -17.28 -20.04 -48.47
N VAL A 1225 -16.19 -20.56 -48.99
CA VAL A 1225 -15.10 -19.77 -49.58
C VAL A 1225 -15.15 -19.91 -51.09
N ALA A 1226 -15.14 -18.81 -51.81
CA ALA A 1226 -15.30 -18.81 -53.25
C ALA A 1226 -14.32 -17.86 -53.96
N SER A 1227 -13.85 -18.28 -55.14
CA SER A 1227 -12.94 -17.49 -56.00
C SER A 1227 -13.36 -17.55 -57.46
N ARG A 1228 -13.10 -16.47 -58.21
CA ARG A 1228 -13.26 -16.43 -59.68
C ARG A 1228 -12.03 -16.89 -60.46
N LEU A 1229 -10.87 -17.00 -59.80
CA LEU A 1229 -9.65 -17.48 -60.44
C LEU A 1229 -9.67 -19.01 -60.45
N VAL A 1230 -10.01 -19.58 -61.61
CA VAL A 1230 -10.09 -21.03 -61.78
C VAL A 1230 -8.70 -21.62 -62.04
N ASN A 1231 -8.16 -22.32 -61.03
CA ASN A 1231 -7.51 -23.64 -61.15
C ASN A 1231 -7.35 -24.31 -59.79
#